data_AF-A0A661L655-F1
#
_entry.id   AF-A0A661L655-F1
#
_cell.length_a   1.000
_cell.length_b   1.000
_cell.length_c   1.000
_cell.angle_alpha   90.00
_cell.angle_beta   90.00
_cell.angle_gamma   90.00
#
_symmetry.space_group_name_H-M   'P 1'
#
loop_
_entity.id
_entity.type
_entity.pdbx_description
1 polymer ?
#
loop_
_entity_poly.entity_id
_entity_poly.type
_entity_poly.pdbx_seq_one_letter_code
_entity_poly.pdbx_strand_id
1 'polypeptide(L)'
;MTIRRVLIFTPILIILFLLQSYFWVPTYEEQSRGNPERLNEYITASIGDASTLNPVLSADSASSQIESMVFEGLIDRDENLNFRGRLATSWQIYEEAFFYVNEKIDIHGYGRLRAKEVIELLRKAKAGDLKISKETKSSLDNIRDISIIPASESLVTRYEKNTERDQQKKEVRVRVMAPARIKMLLHKVDQDLFNNLSTILGKHYFSSFNGESYLRFDQEVGQKKRAKYAQEILPSTEHNPIIVFTLRPDVKFHDGHILDAHDVKFTYEAIINPKNLSPRVADYEPVKRVEVIDPLTVRIIYKRLYSPALGTWAMGILPEHLLNDKALRDEAKRTGKDPNKFSLRQSSFNRHPIGCGPFVFREWKSDQYIILDRFDEYWEGPPNYKRYIYRVIPDLLTQEMEFYAGTVDSYGVQPHQVERLKRDPQYQSFSGPSFGYTYIGYNMRRKPFDDPRVRMALSMAIDVDKIIKYVLYGQGERITGPFAKQTDYYNHRIKPVPYDPEGALSLLEKVGWKRNKEGWLEKDGKRFQFTLITNSGNDLRKAILTIAQDGWKQIGIDVRTDLLEWAVFIQERVDKADFDALILGWSMGIEPDLYQIWHSSQANPYQLNFVGFKNKEADDLIIKIRQEYNHEKQVEYCHRLHEIIATEQPYTFLYVTRWTAVLDKRIVIKEIDSKGNTIYKKITPTKTGGYTFHFNKWIKLSAAPNFAMDG
;
A
#
# COMPACT_ATOMS: atom_id res chain seq x y z
N MET A 1 -48.55 19.08 -47.90
CA MET A 1 -48.88 18.39 -46.63
C MET A 1 -48.11 17.08 -46.41
N THR A 2 -47.56 16.45 -47.45
CA THR A 2 -46.93 15.12 -47.41
C THR A 2 -45.55 15.08 -46.74
N ILE A 3 -44.67 16.04 -47.03
CA ILE A 3 -43.30 16.08 -46.46
C ILE A 3 -43.32 16.27 -44.94
N ARG A 4 -44.23 17.11 -44.42
CA ARG A 4 -44.38 17.36 -42.98
C ARG A 4 -44.88 16.13 -42.22
N ARG A 5 -45.73 15.30 -42.84
CA ARG A 5 -46.17 14.02 -42.25
C ARG A 5 -45.04 13.00 -42.26
N VAL A 6 -44.28 12.87 -43.35
CA VAL A 6 -43.14 11.93 -43.41
C VAL A 6 -42.08 12.30 -42.37
N LEU A 7 -41.74 13.58 -42.21
CA LEU A 7 -40.77 14.03 -41.21
C LEU A 7 -41.21 13.84 -39.75
N ILE A 8 -42.51 13.67 -39.48
CA ILE A 8 -43.05 13.41 -38.14
C ILE A 8 -43.25 11.92 -37.91
N PHE A 9 -43.84 11.20 -38.86
CA PHE A 9 -44.17 9.79 -38.70
C PHE A 9 -42.97 8.86 -38.83
N THR A 10 -41.96 9.18 -39.66
CA THR A 10 -40.78 8.33 -39.80
C THR A 10 -39.96 8.24 -38.50
N PRO A 11 -39.65 9.35 -37.79
CA PRO A 11 -39.00 9.26 -36.48
C PRO A 11 -39.85 8.53 -35.44
N ILE A 12 -41.18 8.73 -35.43
CA ILE A 12 -42.09 8.04 -34.50
C ILE A 12 -42.10 6.53 -34.76
N LEU A 13 -42.14 6.09 -36.01
CA LEU A 13 -42.05 4.67 -36.38
C LEU A 13 -40.71 4.07 -35.99
N ILE A 14 -39.60 4.80 -36.19
CA ILE A 14 -38.27 4.37 -35.76
C ILE A 14 -38.22 4.28 -34.23
N ILE A 15 -38.76 5.27 -33.51
CA ILE A 15 -38.84 5.26 -32.05
C ILE A 15 -39.67 4.08 -31.55
N LEU A 16 -40.83 3.80 -32.16
CA LEU A 16 -41.68 2.65 -31.79
C LEU A 16 -40.98 1.31 -32.08
N PHE A 17 -40.29 1.20 -33.22
CA PHE A 17 -39.53 0.01 -33.57
C PHE A 17 -38.34 -0.22 -32.61
N LEU A 18 -37.63 0.85 -32.23
CA LEU A 18 -36.56 0.79 -31.24
C LEU A 18 -37.12 0.53 -29.82
N LEU A 19 -38.29 1.06 -29.46
CA LEU A 19 -38.99 0.76 -28.22
C LEU A 19 -39.37 -0.72 -28.11
N GLN A 20 -39.80 -1.35 -29.21
CA GLN A 20 -40.06 -2.79 -29.22
C GLN A 20 -38.80 -3.59 -28.87
N SER A 21 -37.62 -3.18 -29.36
CA SER A 21 -36.36 -3.87 -29.05
C SER A 21 -36.01 -3.85 -27.57
N TYR A 22 -36.44 -2.81 -26.84
CA TYR A 22 -36.28 -2.72 -25.38
C TYR A 22 -37.05 -3.83 -24.64
N PHE A 23 -38.22 -4.23 -25.15
CA PHE A 23 -39.01 -5.32 -24.57
C PHE A 23 -38.52 -6.72 -24.98
N TRP A 24 -37.54 -6.81 -25.88
CA TRP A 24 -36.96 -8.08 -26.36
C TRP A 24 -35.58 -8.36 -25.77
N VAL A 25 -35.06 -7.46 -24.91
CA VAL A 25 -33.83 -7.73 -24.15
C VAL A 25 -34.15 -8.81 -23.12
N PRO A 26 -33.57 -10.02 -23.23
CA PRO A 26 -33.90 -11.12 -22.34
C PRO A 26 -33.54 -10.75 -20.90
N THR A 27 -34.51 -10.84 -20.00
CA THR A 27 -34.28 -10.72 -18.57
C THR A 27 -33.31 -11.81 -18.10
N TYR A 28 -32.64 -11.59 -16.97
CA TYR A 28 -31.76 -12.62 -16.41
C TYR A 28 -32.48 -13.97 -16.19
N GLU A 29 -33.75 -13.95 -15.77
CA GLU A 29 -34.53 -15.18 -15.61
C GLU A 29 -34.69 -15.93 -16.93
N GLU A 30 -34.92 -15.22 -18.03
CA GLU A 30 -34.97 -15.81 -19.37
C GLU A 30 -33.59 -16.31 -19.82
N GLN A 31 -32.51 -15.59 -19.51
CA GLN A 31 -31.15 -16.01 -19.81
C GLN A 31 -30.75 -17.27 -19.03
N SER A 32 -31.06 -17.35 -17.74
CA SER A 32 -30.74 -18.51 -16.90
C SER A 32 -31.64 -19.72 -17.18
N ARG A 33 -32.89 -19.51 -17.63
CA ARG A 33 -33.74 -20.58 -18.18
C ARG A 33 -33.19 -21.12 -19.50
N GLY A 34 -32.72 -20.23 -20.39
CA GLY A 34 -32.11 -20.60 -21.67
C GLY A 34 -30.70 -21.19 -21.54
N ASN A 35 -29.95 -20.78 -20.52
CA ASN A 35 -28.60 -21.25 -20.20
C ASN A 35 -28.41 -21.42 -18.68
N PRO A 36 -28.72 -22.60 -18.14
CA PRO A 36 -28.51 -22.90 -16.72
C PRO A 36 -27.06 -22.78 -16.24
N GLU A 37 -26.06 -22.86 -17.14
CA GLU A 37 -24.64 -22.73 -16.75
C GLU A 37 -24.32 -21.34 -16.19
N ARG A 38 -25.07 -20.29 -16.57
CA ARG A 38 -24.87 -18.91 -16.12
C ARG A 38 -24.90 -18.75 -14.60
N LEU A 39 -25.62 -19.62 -13.88
CA LEU A 39 -25.69 -19.64 -12.41
C LEU A 39 -24.35 -20.07 -11.78
N ASN A 40 -23.53 -20.81 -12.53
CA ASN A 40 -22.22 -21.30 -12.08
C ASN A 40 -21.07 -20.38 -12.51
N GLU A 41 -21.36 -19.26 -13.17
CA GLU A 41 -20.35 -18.30 -13.63
C GLU A 41 -20.49 -16.99 -12.87
N TYR A 42 -19.36 -16.40 -12.50
CA TYR A 42 -19.29 -15.02 -12.03
C TYR A 42 -18.60 -14.17 -13.09
N ILE A 43 -19.30 -13.16 -13.61
CA ILE A 43 -18.82 -12.30 -14.70
C ILE A 43 -18.66 -10.88 -14.18
N THR A 44 -17.44 -10.36 -14.17
CA THR A 44 -17.17 -8.96 -13.82
C THR A 44 -16.80 -8.17 -15.06
N ALA A 45 -17.33 -6.96 -15.20
CA ALA A 45 -16.95 -6.03 -16.24
C ALA A 45 -15.89 -5.04 -15.73
N SER A 46 -14.93 -4.74 -16.58
CA SER A 46 -13.88 -3.76 -16.32
C SER A 46 -13.66 -2.84 -17.50
N ILE A 47 -13.24 -1.62 -17.22
CA ILE A 47 -12.95 -0.61 -18.24
C ILE A 47 -11.61 -0.86 -18.96
N GLY A 48 -10.73 -1.67 -18.37
CA GLY A 48 -9.38 -1.93 -18.90
C GLY A 48 -8.99 -3.40 -18.81
N ASP A 49 -8.19 -3.83 -19.80
CA ASP A 49 -7.55 -5.15 -19.82
C ASP A 49 -6.37 -5.21 -18.84
N ALA A 50 -5.98 -6.41 -18.44
CA ALA A 50 -4.76 -6.65 -17.68
C ALA A 50 -3.51 -6.34 -18.54
N SER A 51 -2.39 -6.03 -17.91
CA SER A 51 -1.11 -5.85 -18.62
C SER A 51 -0.22 -7.10 -18.55
N THR A 52 -0.24 -7.78 -17.40
CA THR A 52 0.51 -9.00 -17.11
C THR A 52 -0.19 -9.75 -15.98
N LEU A 53 -0.11 -11.08 -15.94
CA LEU A 53 -0.65 -11.89 -14.84
C LEU A 53 0.51 -12.49 -14.04
N ASN A 54 1.36 -11.63 -13.50
CA ASN A 54 2.51 -12.01 -12.69
C ASN A 54 2.65 -11.02 -11.53
N PRO A 55 2.36 -11.43 -10.28
CA PRO A 55 2.36 -10.55 -9.11
C PRO A 55 3.67 -9.81 -8.87
N VAL A 56 4.80 -10.38 -9.32
CA VAL A 56 6.13 -9.77 -9.19
C VAL A 56 6.35 -8.65 -10.21
N LEU A 57 5.63 -8.64 -11.33
CA LEU A 57 5.79 -7.68 -12.43
C LEU A 57 4.65 -6.67 -12.55
N SER A 58 3.46 -6.99 -12.04
CA SER A 58 2.25 -6.17 -12.20
C SER A 58 2.32 -4.87 -11.39
N ALA A 59 1.75 -3.81 -11.97
CA ALA A 59 1.68 -2.47 -11.37
C ALA A 59 0.31 -1.80 -11.56
N ASP A 60 -0.67 -2.51 -12.13
CA ASP A 60 -2.01 -2.01 -12.40
C ASP A 60 -3.09 -2.84 -11.68
N SER A 61 -4.27 -2.24 -11.49
CA SER A 61 -5.37 -2.84 -10.74
C SER A 61 -6.08 -3.98 -11.49
N ALA A 62 -6.12 -3.95 -12.82
CA ALA A 62 -6.78 -4.99 -13.62
C ALA A 62 -6.03 -6.32 -13.47
N SER A 63 -4.70 -6.27 -13.64
CA SER A 63 -3.79 -7.39 -13.38
C SER A 63 -3.94 -7.90 -11.94
N SER A 64 -3.89 -6.99 -10.95
CA SER A 64 -4.00 -7.36 -9.53
C SER A 64 -5.32 -8.05 -9.19
N GLN A 65 -6.44 -7.63 -9.79
CA GLN A 65 -7.74 -8.24 -9.57
C GLN A 65 -7.77 -9.71 -10.00
N ILE A 66 -7.19 -10.02 -11.15
CA ILE A 66 -7.13 -11.41 -11.67
C ILE A 66 -6.10 -12.22 -10.90
N GLU A 67 -4.94 -11.65 -10.62
CA GLU A 67 -3.88 -12.29 -9.83
C GLU A 67 -4.39 -12.74 -8.45
N SER A 68 -5.25 -11.94 -7.81
CA SER A 68 -5.87 -12.30 -6.52
C SER A 68 -6.75 -13.56 -6.56
N MET A 69 -7.22 -13.98 -7.74
CA MET A 69 -7.97 -15.22 -7.92
C MET A 69 -7.08 -16.43 -8.23
N VAL A 70 -5.85 -16.18 -8.71
CA VAL A 70 -4.92 -17.20 -9.23
C VAL A 70 -3.82 -17.53 -8.23
N PHE A 71 -3.35 -16.55 -7.44
CA PHE A 71 -2.22 -16.70 -6.53
C PHE A 71 -2.62 -16.51 -5.06
N GLU A 72 -1.82 -17.07 -4.15
CA GLU A 72 -1.96 -16.89 -2.71
C GLU A 72 -0.67 -16.35 -2.11
N GLY A 73 -0.79 -15.48 -1.10
CA GLY A 73 0.32 -15.04 -0.27
C GLY A 73 0.51 -15.91 0.97
N LEU A 74 1.56 -15.64 1.74
CA LEU A 74 1.79 -16.35 3.01
C LEU A 74 0.72 -16.01 4.04
N ILE A 75 0.31 -14.75 4.05
CA ILE A 75 -0.65 -14.18 4.98
C ILE A 75 -1.61 -13.26 4.22
N ASP A 76 -2.69 -12.88 4.89
CA ASP A 76 -3.64 -11.86 4.44
C ASP A 76 -4.19 -11.18 5.70
N ARG A 77 -5.19 -10.30 5.55
CA ARG A 77 -5.94 -9.75 6.67
C ARG A 77 -7.31 -10.40 6.80
N ASP A 78 -7.76 -10.52 8.04
CA ASP A 78 -9.12 -10.95 8.34
C ASP A 78 -10.11 -9.78 8.23
N GLU A 79 -11.37 -10.09 8.51
CA GLU A 79 -12.48 -9.15 8.53
C GLU A 79 -12.35 -7.99 9.54
N ASN A 80 -11.40 -8.07 10.47
CA ASN A 80 -11.05 -7.07 11.47
C ASN A 80 -9.70 -6.38 11.20
N LEU A 81 -9.11 -6.55 10.01
CA LEU A 81 -7.76 -6.10 9.64
C LEU A 81 -6.61 -6.79 10.38
N ASN A 82 -6.84 -7.84 11.16
CA ASN A 82 -5.73 -8.56 11.79
C ASN A 82 -5.06 -9.47 10.77
N PHE A 83 -3.76 -9.68 10.89
CA PHE A 83 -3.08 -10.67 10.06
C PHE A 83 -3.62 -12.08 10.34
N ARG A 84 -3.94 -12.80 9.27
CA ARG A 84 -4.32 -14.21 9.29
C ARG A 84 -3.41 -15.01 8.36
N GLY A 85 -3.22 -16.29 8.68
CA GLY A 85 -2.47 -17.22 7.84
C GLY A 85 -3.23 -17.60 6.56
N ARG A 86 -2.51 -17.73 5.44
CA ARG A 86 -2.99 -18.29 4.18
C ARG A 86 -2.17 -19.54 3.84
N LEU A 87 -1.13 -19.38 3.02
CA LEU A 87 -0.12 -20.42 2.79
C LEU A 87 0.74 -20.67 4.03
N ALA A 88 0.89 -19.69 4.93
CA ALA A 88 1.48 -19.91 6.25
C ALA A 88 0.39 -20.26 7.28
N THR A 89 0.64 -21.26 8.11
CA THR A 89 -0.21 -21.64 9.24
C THR A 89 0.11 -20.83 10.50
N SER A 90 1.36 -20.40 10.64
CA SER A 90 1.81 -19.55 11.75
C SER A 90 3.10 -18.81 11.40
N TRP A 91 3.44 -17.80 12.20
CA TRP A 91 4.73 -17.11 12.12
C TRP A 91 5.25 -16.70 13.49
N GLN A 92 6.55 -16.53 13.58
CA GLN A 92 7.25 -16.01 14.75
C GLN A 92 8.11 -14.82 14.36
N ILE A 93 8.10 -13.77 15.19
CA ILE A 93 8.92 -12.58 14.99
C ILE A 93 9.83 -12.41 16.20
N TYR A 94 11.12 -12.40 15.96
CA TYR A 94 12.15 -12.15 16.97
C TYR A 94 13.32 -11.39 16.35
N GLU A 95 14.38 -11.18 17.11
CA GLU A 95 15.52 -10.42 16.62
C GLU A 95 16.86 -11.07 17.00
N GLU A 96 17.80 -11.03 16.05
CA GLU A 96 19.23 -11.12 16.35
C GLU A 96 19.85 -9.73 16.28
N ALA A 97 20.32 -9.23 17.42
CA ALA A 97 20.99 -7.94 17.52
C ALA A 97 22.49 -8.13 17.73
N PHE A 98 23.30 -7.25 17.15
CA PHE A 98 24.75 -7.33 17.24
C PHE A 98 25.33 -5.97 17.60
N PHE A 99 26.44 -5.98 18.34
CA PHE A 99 27.31 -4.80 18.45
C PHE A 99 28.77 -5.20 18.56
N TYR A 100 29.66 -4.37 18.03
CA TYR A 100 31.10 -4.58 18.18
C TYR A 100 31.57 -4.14 19.55
N VAL A 101 32.48 -4.92 20.14
CA VAL A 101 33.08 -4.57 21.42
C VAL A 101 34.05 -3.42 21.22
N ASN A 102 33.78 -2.31 21.91
CA ASN A 102 34.62 -1.12 21.86
C ASN A 102 35.67 -1.15 22.99
N GLU A 103 36.78 -1.85 22.77
CA GLU A 103 37.84 -1.99 23.78
C GLU A 103 38.63 -0.69 24.04
N LYS A 104 38.37 0.37 23.27
CA LYS A 104 39.08 1.66 23.40
C LYS A 104 38.41 2.60 24.39
N ILE A 105 37.12 2.39 24.69
CA ILE A 105 36.36 3.25 25.60
C ILE A 105 36.32 2.69 27.02
N ASP A 106 36.43 3.58 28.00
CA ASP A 106 36.29 3.25 29.41
C ASP A 106 34.79 3.22 29.78
N ILE A 107 34.34 2.13 30.39
CA ILE A 107 32.99 2.01 30.94
C ILE A 107 33.05 2.49 32.39
N HIS A 108 32.24 3.50 32.72
CA HIS A 108 32.28 4.16 34.03
C HIS A 108 32.18 3.14 35.19
N GLY A 109 33.22 3.10 36.03
CA GLY A 109 33.31 2.19 37.17
C GLY A 109 33.83 0.77 36.86
N TYR A 110 34.09 0.44 35.59
CA TYR A 110 34.51 -0.89 35.17
C TYR A 110 35.79 -0.93 34.31
N GLY A 111 36.28 0.21 33.81
CA GLY A 111 37.48 0.22 32.98
C GLY A 111 37.18 -0.14 31.51
N ARG A 112 38.25 -0.46 30.77
CA ARG A 112 38.15 -1.01 29.42
C ARG A 112 37.88 -2.50 29.49
N LEU A 113 36.71 -2.91 29.01
CA LEU A 113 36.27 -4.32 29.05
C LEU A 113 36.45 -5.02 27.71
N ARG A 114 36.90 -6.28 27.76
CA ARG A 114 36.89 -7.23 26.66
C ARG A 114 35.51 -7.89 26.52
N ALA A 115 35.31 -8.61 25.42
CA ALA A 115 34.02 -9.22 25.08
C ALA A 115 33.36 -10.03 26.22
N LYS A 116 34.13 -10.87 26.93
CA LYS A 116 33.62 -11.68 28.05
C LYS A 116 33.15 -10.83 29.22
N GLU A 117 33.91 -9.81 29.57
CA GLU A 117 33.63 -8.92 30.70
C GLU A 117 32.42 -8.03 30.41
N VAL A 118 32.24 -7.59 29.16
CA VAL A 118 31.01 -6.89 28.73
C VAL A 118 29.78 -7.78 28.91
N ILE A 119 29.84 -9.06 28.51
CA ILE A 119 28.72 -10.00 28.70
C ILE A 119 28.44 -10.21 30.19
N GLU A 120 29.46 -10.35 31.03
CA GLU A 120 29.28 -10.48 32.48
C GLU A 120 28.63 -9.24 33.09
N LEU A 121 29.03 -8.03 32.66
CA LEU A 121 28.39 -6.79 33.09
C LEU A 121 26.91 -6.74 32.72
N LEU A 122 26.56 -7.11 31.48
CA LEU A 122 25.17 -7.18 31.03
C LEU A 122 24.37 -8.24 31.80
N ARG A 123 24.98 -9.39 32.12
CA ARG A 123 24.34 -10.44 32.94
C ARG A 123 24.11 -9.98 34.38
N LYS A 124 25.07 -9.28 35.00
CA LYS A 124 24.90 -8.66 36.33
C LYS A 124 23.79 -7.61 36.33
N ALA A 125 23.76 -6.75 35.31
CA ALA A 125 22.67 -5.78 35.15
C ALA A 125 21.31 -6.49 35.02
N LYS A 126 21.26 -7.59 34.26
CA LYS A 126 20.05 -8.41 34.12
C LYS A 126 19.66 -9.09 35.44
N ALA A 127 20.61 -9.54 36.25
CA ALA A 127 20.35 -10.16 37.55
C ALA A 127 19.83 -9.18 38.62
N GLY A 128 19.92 -7.87 38.38
CA GLY A 128 19.50 -6.83 39.32
C GLY A 128 20.64 -6.26 40.17
N ASP A 129 21.89 -6.59 39.85
CA ASP A 129 23.07 -6.15 40.60
C ASP A 129 23.45 -4.69 40.32
N LEU A 130 22.83 -4.06 39.31
CA LEU A 130 23.02 -2.65 38.97
C LEU A 130 21.70 -1.89 39.05
N LYS A 131 21.77 -0.65 39.55
CA LYS A 131 20.63 0.28 39.53
C LYS A 131 20.41 0.80 38.10
N ILE A 132 19.40 0.26 37.43
CA ILE A 132 19.03 0.60 36.05
C ILE A 132 17.56 1.05 35.97
N SER A 133 17.18 1.72 34.88
CA SER A 133 15.78 2.11 34.66
C SER A 133 14.90 0.90 34.32
N LYS A 134 13.58 1.08 34.39
CA LYS A 134 12.60 0.04 34.05
C LYS A 134 12.70 -0.35 32.57
N GLU A 135 12.96 0.62 31.70
CA GLU A 135 13.11 0.44 30.26
C GLU A 135 14.36 -0.40 29.96
N THR A 136 15.50 -0.05 30.58
CA THR A 136 16.74 -0.84 30.45
C THR A 136 16.57 -2.26 30.96
N LYS A 137 15.89 -2.43 32.11
CA LYS A 137 15.58 -3.74 32.65
C LYS A 137 14.70 -4.55 31.68
N SER A 138 13.68 -3.94 31.07
CA SER A 138 12.83 -4.57 30.06
C SER A 138 13.62 -5.04 28.84
N SER A 139 14.56 -4.24 28.32
CA SER A 139 15.41 -4.65 27.20
C SER A 139 16.33 -5.82 27.58
N LEU A 140 16.93 -5.81 28.78
CA LEU A 140 17.76 -6.92 29.25
C LEU A 140 16.97 -8.22 29.46
N ASP A 141 15.75 -8.11 29.98
CA ASP A 141 14.86 -9.26 30.18
C ASP A 141 14.40 -9.84 28.83
N ASN A 142 14.25 -9.00 27.81
CA ASN A 142 13.96 -9.42 26.43
C ASN A 142 15.13 -10.19 25.76
N ILE A 143 16.36 -10.09 26.27
CA ILE A 143 17.50 -10.86 25.71
C ILE A 143 17.44 -12.31 26.20
N ARG A 144 17.17 -13.25 25.29
CA ARG A 144 17.12 -14.70 25.54
C ARG A 144 18.51 -15.31 25.68
N ASP A 145 19.42 -14.99 24.78
CA ASP A 145 20.78 -15.52 24.74
C ASP A 145 21.80 -14.42 24.37
N ILE A 146 23.02 -14.54 24.91
CA ILE A 146 24.14 -13.65 24.62
C ILE A 146 25.39 -14.48 24.38
N SER A 147 25.98 -14.31 23.20
CA SER A 147 27.17 -15.03 22.78
C SER A 147 28.21 -14.11 22.12
N ILE A 148 29.47 -14.55 22.12
CA ILE A 148 30.57 -13.85 21.47
C ILE A 148 30.77 -14.44 20.09
N ILE A 149 30.83 -13.57 19.09
CA ILE A 149 31.36 -13.92 17.78
C ILE A 149 32.80 -13.41 17.74
N PRO A 150 33.79 -14.31 17.56
CA PRO A 150 35.20 -13.94 17.56
C PRO A 150 35.54 -12.89 16.50
N ALA A 151 36.66 -12.20 16.72
CA ALA A 151 37.25 -11.34 15.69
C ALA A 151 37.52 -12.16 14.42
N SER A 152 37.35 -11.54 13.26
CA SER A 152 37.48 -12.22 11.97
C SER A 152 38.07 -11.30 10.91
N GLU A 153 38.79 -11.89 9.97
CA GLU A 153 39.25 -11.21 8.76
C GLU A 153 38.40 -11.69 7.57
N SER A 154 37.91 -10.76 6.76
CA SER A 154 37.15 -11.07 5.55
C SER A 154 37.44 -10.08 4.44
N LEU A 155 37.15 -10.47 3.20
CA LEU A 155 37.24 -9.61 2.03
C LEU A 155 35.84 -9.26 1.56
N VAL A 156 35.56 -7.97 1.46
CA VAL A 156 34.27 -7.44 1.01
C VAL A 156 34.47 -6.67 -0.28
N THR A 157 33.71 -7.04 -1.30
CA THR A 157 33.72 -6.38 -2.61
C THR A 157 32.54 -5.42 -2.70
N ARG A 158 32.81 -4.18 -3.12
CA ARG A 158 31.81 -3.15 -3.42
C ARG A 158 31.92 -2.76 -4.88
N TYR A 159 30.78 -2.47 -5.50
CA TYR A 159 30.72 -2.07 -6.91
C TYR A 159 30.24 -0.63 -7.01
N GLU A 160 31.06 0.24 -7.57
CA GLU A 160 30.71 1.63 -7.83
C GLU A 160 30.18 1.79 -9.26
N LYS A 161 29.10 2.56 -9.44
CA LYS A 161 28.67 3.02 -10.77
C LYS A 161 29.63 4.13 -11.21
N ASN A 162 30.22 4.00 -12.40
CA ASN A 162 31.05 5.06 -12.97
C ASN A 162 30.16 6.23 -13.44
N THR A 163 30.62 7.47 -13.25
CA THR A 163 29.88 8.69 -13.62
C THR A 163 29.98 9.08 -15.09
N GLU A 164 30.74 8.34 -15.89
CA GLU A 164 30.86 8.51 -17.33
C GLU A 164 30.23 7.34 -18.09
N ARG A 165 29.86 7.59 -19.35
CA ARG A 165 29.02 6.79 -20.27
C ARG A 165 29.37 5.30 -20.49
N ASP A 166 30.28 4.70 -19.72
CA ASP A 166 30.62 3.28 -19.77
C ASP A 166 30.05 2.49 -18.58
N GLN A 167 29.31 1.43 -18.90
CA GLN A 167 28.62 0.54 -17.95
C GLN A 167 29.55 -0.38 -17.12
N GLN A 168 30.85 -0.08 -17.02
CA GLN A 168 31.76 -0.87 -16.18
C GLN A 168 31.72 -0.38 -14.73
N LYS A 169 31.22 -1.25 -13.83
CA LYS A 169 31.23 -1.01 -12.40
C LYS A 169 32.68 -1.08 -11.89
N LYS A 170 33.17 -0.04 -11.21
CA LYS A 170 34.49 -0.07 -10.57
C LYS A 170 34.42 -0.94 -9.32
N GLU A 171 35.22 -1.99 -9.27
CA GLU A 171 35.32 -2.90 -8.14
C GLU A 171 36.22 -2.29 -7.06
N VAL A 172 35.71 -2.12 -5.84
CA VAL A 172 36.45 -1.70 -4.66
C VAL A 172 36.50 -2.87 -3.69
N ARG A 173 37.70 -3.42 -3.50
CA ARG A 173 37.95 -4.48 -2.52
C ARG A 173 38.35 -3.86 -1.19
N VAL A 174 37.69 -4.34 -0.14
CA VAL A 174 37.87 -3.88 1.22
C VAL A 174 38.19 -5.09 2.09
N ARG A 175 39.41 -5.16 2.61
CA ARG A 175 39.79 -6.11 3.64
C ARG A 175 39.28 -5.60 4.98
N VAL A 176 38.53 -6.43 5.68
CA VAL A 176 37.79 -6.12 6.91
C VAL A 176 38.40 -6.93 8.04
N MET A 177 39.02 -6.26 9.01
CA MET A 177 39.54 -6.87 10.24
C MET A 177 38.56 -6.62 11.37
N ALA A 178 37.41 -7.30 11.35
CA ALA A 178 36.32 -7.07 12.28
C ALA A 178 36.73 -7.50 13.71
N PRO A 179 36.56 -6.63 14.73
CA PRO A 179 36.79 -7.02 16.12
C PRO A 179 35.72 -8.00 16.60
N ALA A 180 35.89 -8.55 17.80
CA ALA A 180 34.87 -9.39 18.40
C ALA A 180 33.54 -8.61 18.51
N ARG A 181 32.44 -9.31 18.25
CA ARG A 181 31.09 -8.75 18.37
C ARG A 181 30.25 -9.59 19.33
N ILE A 182 29.35 -8.94 20.03
CA ILE A 182 28.37 -9.59 20.89
C ILE A 182 27.11 -9.81 20.07
N LYS A 183 26.66 -11.06 20.00
CA LYS A 183 25.36 -11.45 19.46
C LYS A 183 24.38 -11.57 20.61
N MET A 184 23.23 -10.93 20.47
CA MET A 184 22.10 -11.03 21.37
C MET A 184 20.92 -11.59 20.59
N LEU A 185 20.29 -12.61 21.15
CA LEU A 185 19.07 -13.20 20.61
C LEU A 185 17.92 -12.77 21.49
N LEU A 186 16.96 -12.05 20.93
CA LEU A 186 15.87 -11.43 21.68
C LEU A 186 14.58 -12.26 21.55
N HIS A 187 13.69 -12.15 22.54
CA HIS A 187 12.36 -12.75 22.46
C HIS A 187 11.45 -12.00 21.47
N LYS A 188 11.59 -10.67 21.39
CA LYS A 188 10.86 -9.78 20.48
C LYS A 188 11.80 -8.70 19.95
N VAL A 189 11.47 -8.10 18.83
CA VAL A 189 12.20 -6.94 18.29
C VAL A 189 12.14 -5.78 19.29
N ASP A 190 13.28 -5.13 19.54
CA ASP A 190 13.39 -4.00 20.47
C ASP A 190 14.12 -2.83 19.81
N GLN A 191 13.36 -1.81 19.39
CA GLN A 191 13.92 -0.65 18.72
C GLN A 191 14.82 0.20 19.63
N ASP A 192 14.64 0.13 20.95
CA ASP A 192 15.37 0.94 21.93
C ASP A 192 16.55 0.19 22.56
N LEU A 193 16.80 -1.06 22.15
CA LEU A 193 17.79 -1.95 22.74
C LEU A 193 19.14 -1.24 22.98
N PHE A 194 19.75 -0.67 21.94
CA PHE A 194 21.07 -0.06 22.08
C PHE A 194 21.05 1.28 22.82
N ASN A 195 19.94 2.03 22.76
CA ASN A 195 19.76 3.23 23.59
C ASN A 195 19.76 2.86 25.08
N ASN A 196 19.03 1.80 25.42
CA ASN A 196 18.93 1.28 26.77
C ASN A 196 20.24 0.64 27.25
N LEU A 197 20.95 -0.12 26.41
CA LEU A 197 22.26 -0.68 26.75
C LEU A 197 23.32 0.42 26.97
N SER A 198 23.18 1.57 26.30
CA SER A 198 24.09 2.71 26.49
C SER A 198 24.02 3.28 27.91
N THR A 199 22.93 3.06 28.66
CA THR A 199 22.86 3.49 30.07
C THR A 199 23.76 2.66 30.98
N ILE A 200 24.18 1.47 30.54
CA ILE A 200 25.09 0.57 31.26
C ILE A 200 26.51 0.70 30.70
N LEU A 201 26.65 0.64 29.37
CA LEU A 201 27.94 0.64 28.70
C LEU A 201 28.55 2.04 28.54
N GLY A 202 27.74 3.08 28.74
CA GLY A 202 28.13 4.48 28.57
C GLY A 202 27.52 5.11 27.32
N LYS A 203 27.08 6.36 27.45
CA LYS A 203 26.35 7.12 26.42
C LYS A 203 27.04 7.16 25.05
N HIS A 204 28.37 7.11 25.03
CA HIS A 204 29.18 7.20 23.81
C HIS A 204 29.75 5.85 23.35
N TYR A 205 29.36 4.74 23.99
CA TYR A 205 29.94 3.42 23.72
C TYR A 205 29.82 3.04 22.23
N PHE A 206 28.60 3.10 21.69
CA PHE A 206 28.34 2.78 20.28
C PHE A 206 28.72 3.90 19.33
N SER A 207 28.49 5.17 19.69
CA SER A 207 28.75 6.31 18.80
C SER A 207 30.24 6.59 18.56
N SER A 208 31.12 6.13 19.47
CA SER A 208 32.57 6.29 19.37
C SER A 208 33.27 5.16 18.62
N PHE A 209 32.54 4.11 18.22
CA PHE A 209 33.12 3.00 17.48
C PHE A 209 33.56 3.46 16.08
N ASN A 210 34.87 3.41 15.82
CA ASN A 210 35.46 3.82 14.54
C ASN A 210 35.67 2.61 13.60
N GLY A 211 34.62 2.26 12.85
CA GLY A 211 34.65 1.17 11.87
C GLY A 211 35.73 1.33 10.80
N GLU A 212 36.06 2.57 10.40
CA GLU A 212 37.07 2.83 9.36
C GLU A 212 38.46 2.32 9.76
N SER A 213 38.79 2.33 11.05
CA SER A 213 40.09 1.84 11.55
C SER A 213 40.32 0.34 11.29
N TYR A 214 39.24 -0.41 11.07
CA TYR A 214 39.22 -1.86 10.80
C TYR A 214 39.14 -2.19 9.31
N LEU A 215 39.05 -1.18 8.43
CA LEU A 215 38.99 -1.37 6.99
C LEU A 215 40.34 -1.06 6.34
N ARG A 216 40.72 -1.87 5.35
CA ARG A 216 41.85 -1.62 4.44
C ARG A 216 41.33 -1.68 3.01
N PHE A 217 41.53 -0.61 2.27
CA PHE A 217 41.07 -0.47 0.88
C PHE A 217 42.23 -0.77 -0.04
N ASP A 218 42.04 -1.67 -0.99
CA ASP A 218 43.08 -2.01 -1.98
C ASP A 218 43.30 -0.88 -3.01
N GLN A 219 42.42 0.12 -3.02
CA GLN A 219 42.44 1.25 -3.94
C GLN A 219 42.25 2.57 -3.20
N GLU A 220 42.65 3.67 -3.84
CA GLU A 220 42.40 5.00 -3.31
C GLU A 220 40.89 5.33 -3.34
N VAL A 221 40.32 5.50 -2.14
CA VAL A 221 38.92 5.84 -1.91
C VAL A 221 38.90 7.11 -1.07
N GLY A 222 38.17 8.13 -1.51
CA GLY A 222 38.06 9.40 -0.78
C GLY A 222 37.43 9.24 0.61
N GLN A 223 37.80 10.11 1.55
CA GLN A 223 37.44 10.00 2.97
C GLN A 223 35.92 9.87 3.22
N LYS A 224 35.09 10.67 2.53
CA LYS A 224 33.62 10.57 2.63
C LYS A 224 33.09 9.18 2.24
N LYS A 225 33.70 8.57 1.22
CA LYS A 225 33.33 7.22 0.76
C LYS A 225 33.82 6.15 1.74
N ARG A 226 35.02 6.29 2.30
CA ARG A 226 35.53 5.37 3.34
C ARG A 226 34.63 5.35 4.56
N ALA A 227 34.21 6.51 5.05
CA ALA A 227 33.26 6.62 6.16
C ALA A 227 31.93 5.94 5.85
N LYS A 228 31.39 6.12 4.63
CA LYS A 228 30.17 5.43 4.18
C LYS A 228 30.35 3.90 4.15
N TYR A 229 31.45 3.42 3.57
CA TYR A 229 31.75 1.98 3.57
C TYR A 229 31.93 1.41 4.97
N ALA A 230 32.57 2.16 5.88
CA ALA A 230 32.68 1.77 7.28
C ALA A 230 31.31 1.58 7.93
N GLN A 231 30.38 2.52 7.73
CA GLN A 231 29.03 2.43 8.27
C GLN A 231 28.22 1.26 7.69
N GLU A 232 28.42 0.94 6.40
CA GLU A 232 27.71 -0.17 5.74
C GLU A 232 28.31 -1.55 6.03
N ILE A 233 29.63 -1.65 6.22
CA ILE A 233 30.35 -2.92 6.39
C ILE A 233 30.47 -3.27 7.88
N LEU A 234 30.81 -2.30 8.72
CA LEU A 234 31.04 -2.45 10.16
C LEU A 234 30.23 -1.40 10.94
N PRO A 235 28.89 -1.43 10.89
CA PRO A 235 28.08 -0.59 11.77
C PRO A 235 28.36 -0.95 13.23
N SER A 236 28.36 0.05 14.12
CA SER A 236 28.64 -0.17 15.55
C SER A 236 27.62 -1.09 16.22
N THR A 237 26.36 -0.99 15.78
CA THR A 237 25.23 -1.80 16.18
C THR A 237 24.45 -2.27 14.96
N GLU A 238 23.80 -3.42 15.06
CA GLU A 238 23.04 -4.03 13.98
C GLU A 238 21.77 -4.66 14.55
N HIS A 239 20.61 -4.24 14.04
CA HIS A 239 19.32 -4.89 14.28
C HIS A 239 19.00 -5.81 13.11
N ASN A 240 18.84 -7.11 13.37
CA ASN A 240 18.35 -8.06 12.37
C ASN A 240 17.06 -8.72 12.85
N PRO A 241 15.89 -8.08 12.65
CA PRO A 241 14.59 -8.73 12.80
C PRO A 241 14.51 -10.00 11.95
N ILE A 242 13.84 -11.01 12.47
CA ILE A 242 13.65 -12.30 11.84
C ILE A 242 12.17 -12.66 11.88
N ILE A 243 11.64 -13.04 10.72
CA ILE A 243 10.31 -13.64 10.59
C ILE A 243 10.50 -15.09 10.16
N VAL A 244 9.95 -16.03 10.93
CA VAL A 244 9.91 -17.44 10.55
C VAL A 244 8.47 -17.81 10.25
N PHE A 245 8.19 -18.24 9.02
CA PHE A 245 6.89 -18.76 8.63
C PHE A 245 6.92 -20.29 8.64
N THR A 246 5.84 -20.88 9.16
CA THR A 246 5.52 -22.31 8.98
C THR A 246 4.46 -22.42 7.90
N LEU A 247 4.75 -23.12 6.81
CA LEU A 247 3.88 -23.29 5.66
C LEU A 247 2.84 -24.39 5.90
N ARG A 248 1.72 -24.28 5.18
CA ARG A 248 0.67 -25.28 5.13
C ARG A 248 1.16 -26.48 4.31
N PRO A 249 1.06 -27.71 4.83
CA PRO A 249 1.40 -28.89 4.06
C PRO A 249 0.39 -29.11 2.92
N ASP A 250 0.83 -29.84 1.89
CA ASP A 250 -0.01 -30.38 0.81
C ASP A 250 -0.75 -29.34 -0.05
N VAL A 251 -0.35 -28.06 0.00
CA VAL A 251 -0.87 -27.05 -0.93
C VAL A 251 -0.33 -27.34 -2.33
N LYS A 252 -1.23 -27.43 -3.31
CA LYS A 252 -0.90 -27.67 -4.71
C LYS A 252 -0.95 -26.37 -5.52
N PHE A 253 0.03 -26.20 -6.40
CA PHE A 253 -0.14 -25.37 -7.58
C PHE A 253 -1.17 -25.99 -8.53
N HIS A 254 -1.69 -25.20 -9.46
CA HIS A 254 -2.71 -25.62 -10.41
C HIS A 254 -2.26 -26.74 -11.35
N ASP A 255 -0.95 -26.98 -11.49
CA ASP A 255 -0.38 -28.08 -12.24
C ASP A 255 -0.12 -29.35 -11.41
N GLY A 256 -0.50 -29.33 -10.13
CA GLY A 256 -0.36 -30.43 -9.18
C GLY A 256 0.98 -30.47 -8.43
N HIS A 257 1.93 -29.56 -8.72
CA HIS A 257 3.17 -29.47 -7.94
C HIS A 257 2.88 -29.01 -6.51
N ILE A 258 3.61 -29.56 -5.53
CA ILE A 258 3.44 -29.17 -4.12
C ILE A 258 4.23 -27.89 -3.86
N LEU A 259 3.56 -26.90 -3.28
CA LEU A 259 4.19 -25.65 -2.85
C LEU A 259 5.07 -25.89 -1.61
N ASP A 260 6.27 -25.31 -1.61
CA ASP A 260 7.18 -25.39 -0.48
C ASP A 260 7.97 -24.08 -0.22
N ALA A 261 8.89 -24.12 0.75
CA ALA A 261 9.70 -22.97 1.13
C ALA A 261 10.67 -22.47 0.04
N HIS A 262 11.01 -23.29 -0.95
CA HIS A 262 11.82 -22.88 -2.09
C HIS A 262 11.05 -21.94 -3.01
N ASP A 263 9.74 -22.10 -3.19
CA ASP A 263 8.89 -21.17 -3.95
C ASP A 263 8.86 -19.78 -3.33
N VAL A 264 8.80 -19.72 -1.99
CA VAL A 264 8.83 -18.45 -1.25
C VAL A 264 10.16 -17.75 -1.44
N LYS A 265 11.26 -18.49 -1.30
CA LYS A 265 12.62 -17.97 -1.51
C LYS A 265 12.80 -17.50 -2.96
N PHE A 266 12.35 -18.29 -3.93
CA PHE A 266 12.41 -17.96 -5.34
C PHE A 266 11.62 -16.69 -5.66
N THR A 267 10.41 -16.55 -5.11
CA THR A 267 9.58 -15.35 -5.29
C THR A 267 10.30 -14.09 -4.83
N TYR A 268 10.94 -14.14 -3.65
CA TYR A 268 11.79 -13.05 -3.19
C TYR A 268 12.95 -12.77 -4.15
N GLU A 269 13.70 -13.80 -4.56
CA GLU A 269 14.83 -13.67 -5.47
C GLU A 269 14.41 -13.10 -6.84
N ALA A 270 13.23 -13.47 -7.34
CA ALA A 270 12.64 -12.93 -8.55
C ALA A 270 12.31 -11.44 -8.41
N ILE A 271 11.81 -11.00 -7.26
CA ILE A 271 11.53 -9.58 -6.99
C ILE A 271 12.83 -8.76 -6.99
N ILE A 272 13.85 -9.20 -6.24
CA ILE A 272 15.11 -8.44 -6.11
C ILE A 272 16.04 -8.56 -7.32
N ASN A 273 15.75 -9.47 -8.26
CA ASN A 273 16.54 -9.62 -9.47
C ASN A 273 16.40 -8.38 -10.38
N PRO A 274 17.48 -7.61 -10.64
CA PRO A 274 17.40 -6.38 -11.43
C PRO A 274 16.98 -6.61 -12.88
N LYS A 275 17.09 -7.84 -13.42
CA LYS A 275 16.60 -8.18 -14.77
C LYS A 275 15.07 -8.12 -14.87
N ASN A 276 14.37 -8.33 -13.75
CA ASN A 276 12.92 -8.40 -13.73
C ASN A 276 12.26 -7.03 -13.60
N LEU A 277 13.00 -6.00 -13.15
CA LEU A 277 12.52 -4.63 -12.99
C LEU A 277 11.21 -4.57 -12.17
N SER A 278 11.10 -5.40 -11.13
CA SER A 278 9.89 -5.48 -10.30
C SER A 278 9.58 -4.12 -9.66
N PRO A 279 8.32 -3.66 -9.70
CA PRO A 279 7.91 -2.46 -8.97
C PRO A 279 7.97 -2.65 -7.44
N ARG A 280 8.11 -3.90 -6.97
CA ARG A 280 8.09 -4.30 -5.55
C ARG A 280 9.48 -4.31 -4.89
N VAL A 281 10.54 -3.98 -5.62
CA VAL A 281 11.91 -4.01 -5.09
C VAL A 281 12.05 -3.22 -3.79
N ALA A 282 11.38 -2.06 -3.68
CA ALA A 282 11.47 -1.22 -2.50
C ALA A 282 10.91 -1.91 -1.23
N ASP A 283 9.84 -2.70 -1.37
CA ASP A 283 9.17 -3.40 -0.28
C ASP A 283 10.04 -4.54 0.30
N TYR A 284 10.88 -5.14 -0.55
CA TYR A 284 11.74 -6.29 -0.21
C TYR A 284 13.22 -5.93 -0.03
N GLU A 285 13.63 -4.70 -0.38
CA GLU A 285 15.00 -4.20 -0.15
C GLU A 285 15.48 -4.36 1.30
N PRO A 286 14.64 -4.18 2.35
CA PRO A 286 15.05 -4.38 3.75
C PRO A 286 15.46 -5.82 4.09
N VAL A 287 15.03 -6.82 3.30
CA VAL A 287 15.38 -8.23 3.51
C VAL A 287 16.88 -8.41 3.25
N LYS A 288 17.57 -8.99 4.23
CA LYS A 288 18.98 -9.37 4.17
C LYS A 288 19.17 -10.65 3.39
N ARG A 289 18.32 -11.66 3.66
CA ARG A 289 18.25 -12.95 2.96
C ARG A 289 17.04 -13.76 3.39
N VAL A 290 16.69 -14.74 2.57
CA VAL A 290 15.68 -15.76 2.84
C VAL A 290 16.37 -17.13 2.89
N GLU A 291 16.14 -17.87 3.96
CA GLU A 291 16.72 -19.18 4.21
C GLU A 291 15.61 -20.23 4.29
N VAL A 292 15.76 -21.30 3.51
CA VAL A 292 14.94 -22.50 3.63
C VAL A 292 15.55 -23.36 4.74
N ILE A 293 14.79 -23.59 5.81
CA ILE A 293 15.22 -24.45 6.92
C ILE A 293 14.86 -25.91 6.61
N ASP A 294 13.64 -26.10 6.12
CA ASP A 294 13.07 -27.35 5.61
C ASP A 294 11.91 -26.99 4.64
N PRO A 295 11.29 -27.96 3.93
CA PRO A 295 10.27 -27.67 2.93
C PRO A 295 9.07 -26.85 3.45
N LEU A 296 8.77 -26.87 4.75
CA LEU A 296 7.63 -26.16 5.33
C LEU A 296 8.07 -25.00 6.25
N THR A 297 9.35 -24.68 6.32
CA THR A 297 9.86 -23.63 7.21
C THR A 297 10.81 -22.70 6.47
N VAL A 298 10.39 -21.43 6.36
CA VAL A 298 11.18 -20.36 5.74
C VAL A 298 11.51 -19.28 6.76
N ARG A 299 12.79 -18.90 6.81
CA ARG A 299 13.33 -17.87 7.71
C ARG A 299 13.78 -16.66 6.91
N ILE A 300 13.14 -15.52 7.16
CA ILE A 300 13.44 -14.24 6.52
C ILE A 300 14.18 -13.36 7.52
N ILE A 301 15.37 -12.93 7.14
CA ILE A 301 16.23 -12.10 7.99
C ILE A 301 16.28 -10.71 7.37
N TYR A 302 16.01 -9.69 8.17
CA TYR A 302 16.09 -8.28 7.78
C TYR A 302 17.44 -7.69 8.16
N LYS A 303 17.88 -6.66 7.43
CA LYS A 303 19.16 -5.96 7.70
C LYS A 303 19.00 -4.69 8.55
N ARG A 304 17.77 -4.38 8.95
CA ARG A 304 17.37 -3.25 9.79
C ARG A 304 15.93 -3.43 10.28
N LEU A 305 15.57 -2.67 11.31
CA LEU A 305 14.19 -2.52 11.76
C LEU A 305 13.30 -2.01 10.61
N TYR A 306 12.22 -2.73 10.32
CA TYR A 306 11.26 -2.38 9.29
C TYR A 306 9.90 -3.04 9.59
N SER A 307 9.02 -2.34 10.30
CA SER A 307 7.74 -2.89 10.76
C SER A 307 6.77 -3.31 9.64
N PRO A 308 6.73 -2.69 8.44
CA PRO A 308 5.88 -3.17 7.33
C PRO A 308 6.29 -4.56 6.81
N ALA A 309 7.45 -5.07 7.24
CA ALA A 309 8.02 -6.37 6.86
C ALA A 309 7.04 -7.54 6.85
N LEU A 310 6.07 -7.59 7.78
CA LEU A 310 5.14 -8.71 7.82
C LEU A 310 4.16 -8.65 6.64
N GLY A 311 3.55 -7.49 6.41
CA GLY A 311 2.50 -7.31 5.40
C GLY A 311 2.95 -7.49 3.96
N THR A 312 4.24 -7.32 3.65
CA THR A 312 4.77 -7.49 2.29
C THR A 312 4.64 -8.93 1.78
N TRP A 313 4.58 -9.92 2.68
CA TRP A 313 4.44 -11.35 2.36
C TRP A 313 2.99 -11.79 2.06
N ALA A 314 2.06 -10.85 1.95
CA ALA A 314 0.74 -11.10 1.35
C ALA A 314 0.78 -11.21 -0.19
N MET A 315 1.95 -10.97 -0.79
CA MET A 315 2.19 -11.12 -2.23
C MET A 315 2.01 -12.57 -2.70
N GLY A 316 1.42 -12.75 -3.88
CA GLY A 316 1.26 -14.07 -4.52
C GLY A 316 2.59 -14.79 -4.75
N ILE A 317 2.69 -16.03 -4.28
CA ILE A 317 3.88 -16.88 -4.43
C ILE A 317 3.96 -17.46 -5.84
N LEU A 318 5.14 -17.37 -6.46
CA LEU A 318 5.44 -17.89 -7.78
C LEU A 318 5.97 -19.34 -7.72
N PRO A 319 5.62 -20.20 -8.70
CA PRO A 319 6.15 -21.57 -8.81
C PRO A 319 7.61 -21.57 -9.29
N GLU A 320 8.56 -21.96 -8.42
CA GLU A 320 9.99 -22.02 -8.73
C GLU A 320 10.28 -22.98 -9.89
N HIS A 321 9.61 -24.14 -9.90
CA HIS A 321 9.82 -25.20 -10.89
C HIS A 321 9.51 -24.78 -12.33
N LEU A 322 8.68 -23.76 -12.53
CA LEU A 322 8.32 -23.23 -13.85
C LEU A 322 9.11 -21.99 -14.26
N LEU A 323 9.72 -21.29 -13.29
CA LEU A 323 10.24 -19.93 -13.49
C LEU A 323 11.71 -19.77 -13.08
N ASN A 324 12.36 -20.82 -12.58
CA ASN A 324 13.79 -20.81 -12.34
C ASN A 324 14.61 -20.65 -13.63
N ASP A 325 15.91 -20.39 -13.48
CA ASP A 325 16.82 -20.14 -14.60
C ASP A 325 16.82 -21.27 -15.64
N LYS A 326 16.64 -22.52 -15.22
CA LYS A 326 16.57 -23.67 -16.13
C LYS A 326 15.29 -23.62 -16.95
N ALA A 327 14.14 -23.47 -16.30
CA ALA A 327 12.84 -23.41 -16.96
C ALA A 327 12.75 -22.25 -17.95
N LEU A 328 13.22 -21.05 -17.56
CA LEU A 328 13.27 -19.89 -18.46
C LEU A 328 14.20 -20.10 -19.66
N ARG A 329 15.35 -20.75 -19.48
CA ARG A 329 16.25 -21.09 -20.60
C ARG A 329 15.63 -22.11 -21.54
N ASP A 330 14.94 -23.12 -21.00
CA ASP A 330 14.27 -24.15 -21.78
C ASP A 330 13.10 -23.55 -22.57
N GLU A 331 12.34 -22.62 -21.96
CA GLU A 331 11.30 -21.85 -22.65
C GLU A 331 11.89 -20.98 -23.78
N ALA A 332 13.00 -20.30 -23.52
CA ALA A 332 13.68 -19.48 -24.53
C ALA A 332 14.05 -20.32 -25.76
N LYS A 333 14.67 -21.49 -25.55
CA LYS A 333 15.01 -22.42 -26.64
C LYS A 333 13.77 -22.89 -27.40
N ARG A 334 12.71 -23.30 -26.68
CA ARG A 334 11.45 -23.77 -27.29
C ARG A 334 10.77 -22.69 -28.14
N THR A 335 10.92 -21.43 -27.75
CA THR A 335 10.31 -20.27 -28.42
C THR A 335 11.23 -19.55 -29.41
N GLY A 336 12.42 -20.10 -29.68
CA GLY A 336 13.39 -19.51 -30.62
C GLY A 336 14.01 -18.20 -30.14
N LYS A 337 13.96 -17.91 -28.83
CA LYS A 337 14.54 -16.71 -28.20
C LYS A 337 15.93 -17.00 -27.65
N ASP A 338 16.76 -15.97 -27.56
CA ASP A 338 18.11 -16.05 -26.98
C ASP A 338 18.04 -16.34 -25.46
N PRO A 339 18.51 -17.51 -24.98
CA PRO A 339 18.45 -17.88 -23.57
C PRO A 339 19.25 -16.94 -22.64
N ASN A 340 20.20 -16.17 -23.17
CA ASN A 340 20.99 -15.22 -22.37
C ASN A 340 20.26 -13.88 -22.16
N LYS A 341 19.30 -13.55 -23.02
CA LYS A 341 18.50 -12.31 -22.97
C LYS A 341 17.07 -12.53 -22.48
N PHE A 342 16.61 -13.79 -22.49
CA PHE A 342 15.30 -14.17 -21.98
C PHE A 342 15.27 -14.09 -20.45
N SER A 343 14.18 -13.53 -19.92
CA SER A 343 13.95 -13.34 -18.48
C SER A 343 12.47 -13.55 -18.17
N LEU A 344 12.12 -13.49 -16.89
CA LEU A 344 10.75 -13.60 -16.41
C LEU A 344 9.80 -12.66 -17.16
N ARG A 345 10.26 -11.46 -17.54
CA ARG A 345 9.44 -10.46 -18.27
C ARG A 345 8.97 -10.92 -19.65
N GLN A 346 9.69 -11.82 -20.31
CA GLN A 346 9.34 -12.33 -21.64
C GLN A 346 8.68 -13.72 -21.61
N SER A 347 8.52 -14.30 -20.42
CA SER A 347 7.90 -15.61 -20.24
C SER A 347 6.42 -15.59 -20.63
N SER A 348 5.98 -16.66 -21.29
CA SER A 348 4.57 -16.93 -21.59
C SER A 348 3.72 -17.10 -20.33
N PHE A 349 4.35 -17.40 -19.18
CA PHE A 349 3.71 -17.42 -17.86
C PHE A 349 2.95 -16.13 -17.57
N ASN A 350 3.47 -14.96 -18.01
CA ASN A 350 2.83 -13.66 -17.79
C ASN A 350 1.45 -13.53 -18.47
N ARG A 351 1.10 -14.46 -19.36
CA ARG A 351 -0.24 -14.56 -19.97
C ARG A 351 -0.93 -15.91 -19.71
N HIS A 352 -0.25 -16.86 -19.09
CA HIS A 352 -0.74 -18.21 -18.78
C HIS A 352 -0.24 -18.60 -17.38
N PRO A 353 -0.66 -17.87 -16.33
CA PRO A 353 -0.14 -18.09 -14.99
C PRO A 353 -0.58 -19.43 -14.42
N ILE A 354 0.31 -20.03 -13.64
CA ILE A 354 0.01 -21.16 -12.74
C ILE A 354 0.26 -20.66 -11.32
N GLY A 355 -0.78 -20.68 -10.50
CA GLY A 355 -0.71 -20.31 -9.09
C GLY A 355 -1.25 -21.40 -8.20
N CYS A 356 -1.63 -21.04 -6.99
CA CYS A 356 -2.19 -21.95 -5.97
C CYS A 356 -3.48 -21.39 -5.34
N GLY A 357 -4.08 -20.40 -6.01
CA GLY A 357 -5.33 -19.76 -5.63
C GLY A 357 -6.58 -20.53 -6.07
N PRO A 358 -7.77 -19.99 -5.79
CA PRO A 358 -9.05 -20.67 -6.00
C PRO A 358 -9.44 -20.92 -7.47
N PHE A 359 -8.84 -20.20 -8.42
CA PHE A 359 -9.14 -20.34 -9.85
C PHE A 359 -7.88 -20.55 -10.69
N VAL A 360 -7.97 -21.47 -11.64
CA VAL A 360 -6.96 -21.82 -12.64
C VAL A 360 -7.15 -20.97 -13.89
N PHE A 361 -6.07 -20.46 -14.47
CA PHE A 361 -6.13 -19.76 -15.74
C PHE A 361 -6.61 -20.67 -16.88
N ARG A 362 -7.54 -20.18 -17.70
CA ARG A 362 -8.03 -20.88 -18.89
C ARG A 362 -7.65 -20.18 -20.18
N GLU A 363 -8.05 -18.92 -20.34
CA GLU A 363 -7.87 -18.18 -21.59
C GLU A 363 -7.78 -16.67 -21.34
N TRP A 364 -6.96 -15.99 -22.14
CA TRP A 364 -6.94 -14.54 -22.22
C TRP A 364 -6.97 -14.07 -23.66
N LYS A 365 -8.13 -13.53 -24.06
CA LYS A 365 -8.32 -12.85 -25.32
C LYS A 365 -8.26 -11.34 -25.10
N SER A 366 -7.16 -10.73 -25.55
CA SER A 366 -6.88 -9.32 -25.29
C SER A 366 -8.01 -8.39 -25.74
N ASP A 367 -8.24 -7.36 -24.91
CA ASP A 367 -9.29 -6.36 -25.06
C ASP A 367 -10.73 -6.93 -25.10
N GLN A 368 -10.91 -8.20 -24.74
CA GLN A 368 -12.21 -8.88 -24.73
C GLN A 368 -12.50 -9.52 -23.38
N TYR A 369 -11.72 -10.53 -22.99
CA TYR A 369 -11.96 -11.25 -21.73
C TYR A 369 -10.77 -12.08 -21.25
N ILE A 370 -10.82 -12.41 -19.95
CA ILE A 370 -10.01 -13.43 -19.29
C ILE A 370 -10.95 -14.41 -18.58
N ILE A 371 -10.75 -15.70 -18.80
CA ILE A 371 -11.54 -16.77 -18.19
C ILE A 371 -10.64 -17.55 -17.25
N LEU A 372 -11.13 -17.79 -16.04
CA LEU A 372 -10.53 -18.69 -15.06
C LEU A 372 -11.54 -19.79 -14.71
N ASP A 373 -11.07 -21.04 -14.69
CA ASP A 373 -11.85 -22.19 -14.26
C ASP A 373 -11.60 -22.45 -12.76
N ARG A 374 -12.57 -23.00 -12.06
CA ARG A 374 -12.44 -23.35 -10.64
C ARG A 374 -11.32 -24.37 -10.41
N PHE A 375 -10.52 -24.18 -9.36
CA PHE A 375 -9.59 -25.20 -8.87
C PHE A 375 -10.27 -26.12 -7.84
N ASP A 376 -10.61 -27.35 -8.25
CA ASP A 376 -11.34 -28.30 -7.39
C ASP A 376 -10.52 -28.77 -6.17
N GLU A 377 -9.19 -28.76 -6.25
CA GLU A 377 -8.27 -29.16 -5.17
C GLU A 377 -7.77 -27.98 -4.31
N TYR A 378 -8.44 -26.83 -4.39
CA TYR A 378 -8.05 -25.67 -3.61
C TYR A 378 -8.13 -25.93 -2.10
N TRP A 379 -7.07 -25.56 -1.37
CA TRP A 379 -6.83 -25.99 0.01
C TRP A 379 -7.86 -25.47 1.04
N GLU A 380 -8.56 -24.37 0.75
CA GLU A 380 -9.64 -23.83 1.61
C GLU A 380 -11.03 -24.41 1.25
N GLY A 381 -11.08 -25.32 0.28
CA GLY A 381 -12.29 -25.83 -0.33
C GLY A 381 -12.68 -25.04 -1.59
N PRO A 382 -13.10 -25.74 -2.67
CA PRO A 382 -13.27 -25.11 -3.97
C PRO A 382 -14.41 -24.07 -3.97
N PRO A 383 -14.27 -22.97 -4.74
CA PRO A 383 -15.35 -22.01 -4.94
C PRO A 383 -16.67 -22.65 -5.39
N ASN A 384 -17.79 -22.05 -5.02
CA ASN A 384 -19.10 -22.48 -5.52
C ASN A 384 -19.25 -22.17 -7.03
N TYR A 385 -18.70 -21.06 -7.51
CA TYR A 385 -18.65 -20.75 -8.95
C TYR A 385 -17.64 -21.65 -9.68
N LYS A 386 -18.05 -22.18 -10.84
CA LYS A 386 -17.21 -22.99 -11.73
C LYS A 386 -16.30 -22.15 -12.62
N ARG A 387 -16.70 -20.92 -12.95
CA ARG A 387 -15.87 -19.99 -13.74
C ARG A 387 -15.93 -18.57 -13.18
N TYR A 388 -14.79 -17.90 -13.24
CA TYR A 388 -14.67 -16.46 -13.09
C TYR A 388 -14.32 -15.86 -14.45
N ILE A 389 -15.11 -14.90 -14.91
CA ILE A 389 -14.93 -14.27 -16.23
C ILE A 389 -14.74 -12.77 -16.01
N TYR A 390 -13.60 -12.27 -16.45
CA TYR A 390 -13.28 -10.84 -16.47
C TYR A 390 -13.50 -10.32 -17.89
N ARG A 391 -14.53 -9.50 -18.12
CA ARG A 391 -14.85 -8.91 -19.42
C ARG A 391 -14.34 -7.48 -19.52
N VAL A 392 -13.68 -7.17 -20.63
CA VAL A 392 -13.18 -5.83 -20.93
C VAL A 392 -14.23 -5.07 -21.74
N ILE A 393 -14.81 -4.03 -21.14
CA ILE A 393 -15.86 -3.19 -21.71
C ILE A 393 -15.46 -1.73 -21.45
N PRO A 394 -14.78 -1.07 -22.39
CA PRO A 394 -14.21 0.27 -22.18
C PRO A 394 -15.24 1.41 -22.26
N ASP A 395 -16.48 1.16 -21.80
CA ASP A 395 -17.56 2.15 -21.72
C ASP A 395 -18.46 1.87 -20.51
N LEU A 396 -18.54 2.82 -19.58
CA LEU A 396 -19.26 2.65 -18.31
C LEU A 396 -20.77 2.53 -18.49
N LEU A 397 -21.35 3.19 -19.50
CA LEU A 397 -22.78 3.10 -19.77
C LEU A 397 -23.14 1.70 -20.27
N THR A 398 -22.34 1.14 -21.18
CA THR A 398 -22.48 -0.22 -21.68
C THR A 398 -22.35 -1.23 -20.55
N GLN A 399 -21.37 -1.06 -19.63
CA GLN A 399 -21.25 -1.93 -18.44
C GLN A 399 -22.54 -1.92 -17.60
N GLU A 400 -23.11 -0.75 -17.34
CA GLU A 400 -24.35 -0.65 -16.57
C GLU A 400 -25.54 -1.27 -17.32
N MET A 401 -25.66 -1.06 -18.63
CA MET A 401 -26.71 -1.69 -19.45
C MET A 401 -26.60 -3.22 -19.43
N GLU A 402 -25.39 -3.75 -19.54
CA GLU A 402 -25.13 -5.19 -19.47
C GLU A 402 -25.41 -5.78 -18.08
N PHE A 403 -25.18 -5.00 -17.02
CA PHE A 403 -25.55 -5.35 -15.65
C PHE A 403 -27.06 -5.44 -15.48
N TYR A 404 -27.84 -4.47 -16.01
CA TYR A 404 -29.31 -4.55 -16.02
C TYR A 404 -29.83 -5.76 -16.80
N ALA A 405 -29.19 -6.07 -17.93
CA ALA A 405 -29.50 -7.27 -18.70
C ALA A 405 -29.09 -8.57 -17.99
N GLY A 406 -28.34 -8.51 -16.88
CA GLY A 406 -27.86 -9.68 -16.15
C GLY A 406 -26.72 -10.44 -16.86
N THR A 407 -26.16 -9.85 -17.91
CA THR A 407 -25.05 -10.43 -18.67
C THR A 407 -23.70 -10.29 -17.93
N VAL A 408 -23.61 -9.35 -16.99
CA VAL A 408 -22.50 -9.23 -16.02
C VAL A 408 -23.06 -9.14 -14.60
N ASP A 409 -22.29 -9.61 -13.62
CA ASP A 409 -22.66 -9.70 -12.20
C ASP A 409 -22.15 -8.52 -11.37
N SER A 410 -21.07 -7.88 -11.82
CA SER A 410 -20.51 -6.69 -11.20
C SER A 410 -19.81 -5.81 -12.24
N TYR A 411 -19.74 -4.52 -11.94
CA TYR A 411 -19.02 -3.52 -12.74
C TYR A 411 -18.56 -2.35 -11.85
N GLY A 412 -17.78 -1.42 -12.42
CA GLY A 412 -17.30 -0.22 -11.73
C GLY A 412 -18.39 0.84 -11.53
N VAL A 413 -19.31 0.60 -10.59
CA VAL A 413 -20.46 1.48 -10.31
C VAL A 413 -20.04 2.87 -9.81
N GLN A 414 -20.71 3.91 -10.33
CA GLN A 414 -20.48 5.31 -9.97
C GLN A 414 -21.37 5.76 -8.80
N PRO A 415 -20.97 6.77 -7.99
CA PRO A 415 -21.71 7.19 -6.80
C PRO A 415 -23.21 7.49 -7.03
N HIS A 416 -23.56 8.19 -8.10
CA HIS A 416 -24.94 8.50 -8.46
C HIS A 416 -25.76 7.25 -8.85
N GLN A 417 -25.13 6.25 -9.48
CA GLN A 417 -25.75 4.97 -9.79
C GLN A 417 -26.02 4.18 -8.52
N VAL A 418 -25.11 4.18 -7.54
CA VAL A 418 -25.33 3.55 -6.23
C VAL A 418 -26.55 4.14 -5.52
N GLU A 419 -26.67 5.46 -5.48
CA GLU A 419 -27.81 6.12 -4.82
C GLU A 419 -29.14 5.76 -5.50
N ARG A 420 -29.12 5.60 -6.83
CA ARG A 420 -30.28 5.13 -7.61
C ARG A 420 -30.59 3.65 -7.34
N LEU A 421 -29.61 2.78 -7.51
CA LEU A 421 -29.75 1.31 -7.44
C LEU A 421 -30.02 0.79 -6.03
N LYS A 422 -29.55 1.49 -4.99
CA LYS A 422 -29.84 1.13 -3.59
C LYS A 422 -31.34 1.12 -3.27
N ARG A 423 -32.15 1.87 -4.02
CA ARG A 423 -33.61 1.96 -3.87
C ARG A 423 -34.35 0.89 -4.66
N ASP A 424 -33.66 0.18 -5.55
CA ASP A 424 -34.24 -0.86 -6.37
C ASP A 424 -34.31 -2.19 -5.59
N PRO A 425 -35.48 -2.84 -5.52
CA PRO A 425 -35.62 -4.09 -4.79
C PRO A 425 -34.89 -5.28 -5.43
N GLN A 426 -34.39 -5.20 -6.66
CA GLN A 426 -33.63 -6.27 -7.33
C GLN A 426 -32.17 -6.34 -6.87
N TYR A 427 -31.62 -5.22 -6.41
CA TYR A 427 -30.19 -5.08 -6.15
C TYR A 427 -29.85 -4.94 -4.66
N GLN A 428 -28.64 -5.35 -4.30
CA GLN A 428 -28.02 -5.07 -3.01
C GLN A 428 -26.79 -4.19 -3.26
N SER A 429 -26.61 -3.18 -2.40
CA SER A 429 -25.53 -2.20 -2.55
C SER A 429 -24.62 -2.22 -1.33
N PHE A 430 -23.31 -2.17 -1.59
CA PHE A 430 -22.27 -2.15 -0.59
C PHE A 430 -21.45 -0.87 -0.73
N SER A 431 -21.05 -0.33 0.41
CA SER A 431 -20.08 0.76 0.42
C SER A 431 -19.29 0.75 1.72
N GLY A 432 -18.04 1.21 1.65
CA GLY A 432 -17.17 1.38 2.80
C GLY A 432 -16.07 2.39 2.49
N PRO A 433 -15.38 2.93 3.48
CA PRO A 433 -14.29 3.87 3.24
C PRO A 433 -13.17 3.21 2.42
N SER A 434 -12.71 3.91 1.38
CA SER A 434 -11.53 3.51 0.59
C SER A 434 -10.25 3.72 1.39
N PHE A 435 -9.14 3.11 0.96
CA PHE A 435 -7.82 3.38 1.51
C PHE A 435 -7.19 4.58 0.78
N GLY A 436 -7.55 5.79 1.19
CA GLY A 436 -7.06 7.01 0.54
C GLY A 436 -7.71 8.28 1.03
N TYR A 437 -7.30 9.41 0.44
CA TYR A 437 -7.94 10.70 0.68
C TYR A 437 -7.69 11.71 -0.44
N THR A 438 -8.62 12.64 -0.60
CA THR A 438 -8.49 13.81 -1.47
C THR A 438 -8.19 15.05 -0.61
N TYR A 439 -7.31 15.92 -1.09
CA TYR A 439 -6.82 17.07 -0.34
C TYR A 439 -6.53 18.26 -1.25
N ILE A 440 -6.48 19.45 -0.66
CA ILE A 440 -5.82 20.62 -1.22
C ILE A 440 -4.45 20.75 -0.53
N GLY A 441 -3.36 20.72 -1.30
CA GLY A 441 -2.00 20.86 -0.78
C GLY A 441 -1.43 22.24 -1.04
N TYR A 442 -0.75 22.84 -0.05
CA TYR A 442 -0.14 24.16 -0.13
C TYR A 442 1.38 24.08 -0.22
N ASN A 443 2.01 24.72 -1.20
CA ASN A 443 3.47 24.72 -1.28
C ASN A 443 4.07 25.61 -0.18
N MET A 444 4.44 25.02 0.95
CA MET A 444 4.94 25.71 2.15
C MET A 444 6.27 26.43 1.94
N ARG A 445 6.90 26.23 0.76
CA ARG A 445 8.10 26.96 0.33
C ARG A 445 7.78 28.37 -0.15
N ARG A 446 6.50 28.69 -0.42
CA ARG A 446 6.04 29.98 -0.94
C ARG A 446 5.21 30.71 0.11
N LYS A 447 5.50 32.00 0.31
CA LYS A 447 4.61 32.89 1.08
C LYS A 447 3.27 33.06 0.33
N PRO A 448 2.13 33.10 1.02
CA PRO A 448 1.97 33.07 2.49
C PRO A 448 1.69 31.68 3.08
N PHE A 449 1.92 30.60 2.33
CA PHE A 449 1.66 29.23 2.78
C PHE A 449 2.68 28.69 3.78
N ASP A 450 3.73 29.45 4.11
CA ASP A 450 4.65 29.16 5.20
C ASP A 450 3.98 29.33 6.58
N ASP A 451 2.93 30.16 6.69
CA ASP A 451 2.19 30.38 7.94
C ASP A 451 1.02 29.37 8.13
N PRO A 452 1.03 28.51 9.17
CA PRO A 452 -0.05 27.56 9.42
C PRO A 452 -1.42 28.22 9.66
N ARG A 453 -1.45 29.47 10.17
CA ARG A 453 -2.71 30.20 10.41
C ARG A 453 -3.39 30.58 9.10
N VAL A 454 -2.59 30.88 8.06
CA VAL A 454 -3.10 31.13 6.71
C VAL A 454 -3.69 29.85 6.13
N ARG A 455 -2.99 28.72 6.25
CA ARG A 455 -3.49 27.41 5.77
C ARG A 455 -4.78 26.99 6.49
N MET A 456 -4.86 27.23 7.81
CA MET A 456 -6.07 27.00 8.60
C MET A 456 -7.25 27.86 8.10
N ALA A 457 -7.03 29.16 7.85
CA ALA A 457 -8.08 30.03 7.31
C ALA A 457 -8.55 29.58 5.93
N LEU A 458 -7.63 29.14 5.06
CA LEU A 458 -7.99 28.57 3.76
C LEU A 458 -8.83 27.30 3.90
N SER A 459 -8.52 26.41 4.86
CA SER A 459 -9.34 25.23 5.17
C SER A 459 -10.75 25.59 5.68
N MET A 460 -10.87 26.60 6.56
CA MET A 460 -12.15 27.05 7.12
C MET A 460 -13.11 27.61 6.07
N ALA A 461 -12.59 28.11 4.94
CA ALA A 461 -13.40 28.67 3.85
C ALA A 461 -13.99 27.61 2.91
N ILE A 462 -13.72 26.31 3.11
CA ILE A 462 -14.19 25.23 2.24
C ILE A 462 -15.27 24.40 2.93
N ASP A 463 -16.49 24.39 2.35
CA ASP A 463 -17.61 23.58 2.83
C ASP A 463 -17.50 22.14 2.31
N VAL A 464 -16.70 21.32 3.00
CA VAL A 464 -16.45 19.93 2.61
C VAL A 464 -17.72 19.06 2.74
N ASP A 465 -18.64 19.40 3.63
CA ASP A 465 -19.87 18.63 3.82
C ASP A 465 -20.81 18.81 2.61
N LYS A 466 -20.86 20.02 2.02
CA LYS A 466 -21.54 20.24 0.73
C LYS A 466 -20.86 19.49 -0.42
N ILE A 467 -19.53 19.41 -0.44
CA ILE A 467 -18.81 18.60 -1.45
C ILE A 467 -19.24 17.13 -1.35
N ILE A 468 -19.22 16.56 -0.14
CA ILE A 468 -19.65 15.17 0.08
C ILE A 468 -21.10 14.96 -0.34
N LYS A 469 -22.00 15.89 0.02
CA LYS A 469 -23.43 15.78 -0.27
C LYS A 469 -23.74 15.89 -1.76
N TYR A 470 -23.23 16.92 -2.44
CA TYR A 470 -23.70 17.28 -3.78
C TYR A 470 -22.76 16.81 -4.91
N VAL A 471 -21.46 16.63 -4.64
CA VAL A 471 -20.51 16.15 -5.63
C VAL A 471 -20.33 14.63 -5.53
N LEU A 472 -20.28 14.08 -4.31
CA LEU A 472 -20.11 12.65 -4.08
C LEU A 472 -21.42 11.90 -3.83
N TYR A 473 -22.57 12.57 -3.83
CA TYR A 473 -23.88 11.95 -3.55
C TYR A 473 -23.89 11.16 -2.22
N GLY A 474 -23.20 11.66 -1.20
CA GLY A 474 -23.06 11.00 0.10
C GLY A 474 -22.05 9.83 0.14
N GLN A 475 -21.38 9.50 -0.97
CA GLN A 475 -20.37 8.43 -1.06
C GLN A 475 -18.97 8.90 -0.65
N GLY A 476 -18.89 9.61 0.48
CA GLY A 476 -17.63 10.07 1.03
C GLY A 476 -17.76 10.40 2.51
N GLU A 477 -16.63 10.48 3.20
CA GLU A 477 -16.57 10.87 4.60
C GLU A 477 -15.48 11.90 4.83
N ARG A 478 -15.69 12.80 5.79
CA ARG A 478 -14.65 13.72 6.25
C ARG A 478 -13.42 12.95 6.71
N ILE A 479 -12.25 13.45 6.34
CA ILE A 479 -10.96 12.97 6.82
C ILE A 479 -10.16 14.15 7.40
N THR A 480 -9.33 13.90 8.41
CA THR A 480 -8.62 14.93 9.18
C THR A 480 -7.10 14.77 9.14
N GLY A 481 -6.61 13.73 8.47
CA GLY A 481 -5.20 13.43 8.46
C GLY A 481 -4.83 12.29 7.52
N PRO A 482 -3.60 11.79 7.65
CA PRO A 482 -2.93 11.08 6.56
C PRO A 482 -3.08 9.55 6.61
N PHE A 483 -3.65 9.01 7.68
CA PHE A 483 -3.83 7.56 7.84
C PHE A 483 -5.16 7.11 7.23
N ALA A 484 -5.25 5.85 6.82
CA ALA A 484 -6.50 5.27 6.36
C ALA A 484 -7.52 5.25 7.51
N LYS A 485 -8.69 5.86 7.29
CA LYS A 485 -9.67 6.17 8.34
C LYS A 485 -10.21 4.94 9.09
N GLN A 486 -10.22 3.79 8.43
CA GLN A 486 -10.67 2.49 8.96
C GLN A 486 -9.62 1.76 9.81
N THR A 487 -8.42 2.32 9.95
CA THR A 487 -7.34 1.74 10.77
C THR A 487 -7.31 2.41 12.14
N ASP A 488 -6.83 1.69 13.13
CA ASP A 488 -6.62 2.21 14.48
C ASP A 488 -5.47 3.22 14.58
N TYR A 489 -4.55 3.23 13.61
CA TYR A 489 -3.56 4.30 13.42
C TYR A 489 -4.22 5.68 13.19
N TYR A 490 -5.48 5.72 12.72
CA TYR A 490 -6.23 6.96 12.57
C TYR A 490 -6.79 7.45 13.92
N ASN A 491 -6.27 8.57 14.42
CA ASN A 491 -6.82 9.25 15.59
C ASN A 491 -8.21 9.87 15.34
N HIS A 492 -9.28 9.14 15.70
CA HIS A 492 -10.68 9.58 15.56
C HIS A 492 -11.10 10.72 16.51
N ARG A 493 -10.26 11.11 17.47
CA ARG A 493 -10.56 12.21 18.40
C ARG A 493 -10.38 13.59 17.74
N ILE A 494 -9.57 13.67 16.68
CA ILE A 494 -9.32 14.92 15.95
C ILE A 494 -10.61 15.32 15.23
N LYS A 495 -11.09 16.53 15.52
CA LYS A 495 -12.28 17.09 14.88
C LYS A 495 -11.90 17.72 13.53
N PRO A 496 -12.74 17.57 12.48
CA PRO A 496 -12.53 18.28 11.24
C PRO A 496 -12.54 19.79 11.43
N VAL A 497 -11.77 20.51 10.62
CA VAL A 497 -11.84 21.97 10.56
C VAL A 497 -13.28 22.37 10.19
N PRO A 498 -13.94 23.22 11.00
CA PRO A 498 -15.30 23.66 10.71
C PRO A 498 -15.31 24.60 9.50
N TYR A 499 -16.40 24.57 8.74
CA TYR A 499 -16.67 25.58 7.73
C TYR A 499 -17.10 26.87 8.42
N ASP A 500 -16.23 27.88 8.40
CA ASP A 500 -16.42 29.18 9.07
C ASP A 500 -15.67 30.29 8.29
N PRO A 501 -16.24 30.80 7.18
CA PRO A 501 -15.62 31.87 6.39
C PRO A 501 -15.37 33.17 7.17
N GLU A 502 -16.22 33.51 8.14
CA GLU A 502 -16.07 34.71 8.96
C GLU A 502 -14.91 34.56 9.95
N GLY A 503 -14.80 33.39 10.58
CA GLY A 503 -13.64 33.03 11.39
C GLY A 503 -12.34 32.98 10.58
N ALA A 504 -12.39 32.51 9.33
CA ALA A 504 -11.26 32.52 8.41
C ALA A 504 -10.76 33.94 8.14
N LEU A 505 -11.67 34.87 7.85
CA LEU A 505 -11.35 36.28 7.65
C LEU A 505 -10.74 36.90 8.91
N SER A 506 -11.36 36.66 10.06
CA SER A 506 -10.85 37.12 11.36
C SER A 506 -9.44 36.60 11.68
N LEU A 507 -9.14 35.36 11.30
CA LEU A 507 -7.81 34.77 11.48
C LEU A 507 -6.77 35.40 10.53
N LEU A 508 -7.15 35.65 9.28
CA LEU A 508 -6.31 36.34 8.29
C LEU A 508 -6.00 37.78 8.71
N GLU A 509 -6.98 38.50 9.27
CA GLU A 509 -6.80 39.85 9.82
C GLU A 509 -5.80 39.91 10.97
N LYS A 510 -5.86 38.94 11.90
CA LYS A 510 -4.90 38.82 13.02
C LYS A 510 -3.46 38.63 12.55
N VAL A 511 -3.26 38.07 11.37
CA VAL A 511 -1.92 37.88 10.78
C VAL A 511 -1.56 38.95 9.73
N GLY A 512 -2.35 40.01 9.65
CA GLY A 512 -2.03 41.24 8.92
C GLY A 512 -2.66 41.38 7.53
N TRP A 513 -3.55 40.47 7.12
CA TRP A 513 -4.29 40.62 5.87
C TRP A 513 -5.50 41.52 6.07
N LYS A 514 -5.65 42.57 5.27
CA LYS A 514 -6.81 43.47 5.36
C LYS A 514 -7.44 43.64 3.99
N ARG A 515 -8.76 43.78 3.93
CA ARG A 515 -9.43 44.10 2.67
C ARG A 515 -9.02 45.51 2.21
N ASN A 516 -8.61 45.61 0.95
CA ASN A 516 -8.39 46.87 0.26
C ASN A 516 -9.71 47.44 -0.28
N LYS A 517 -9.64 48.58 -0.98
CA LYS A 517 -10.84 49.27 -1.49
C LYS A 517 -11.62 48.45 -2.52
N GLU A 518 -10.93 47.56 -3.24
CA GLU A 518 -11.48 46.65 -4.22
C GLU A 518 -12.03 45.36 -3.60
N GLY A 519 -11.95 45.21 -2.27
CA GLY A 519 -12.48 44.08 -1.51
C GLY A 519 -11.53 42.88 -1.40
N TRP A 520 -10.29 43.00 -1.88
CA TRP A 520 -9.28 41.95 -1.85
C TRP A 520 -8.39 42.04 -0.62
N LEU A 521 -8.01 40.91 -0.05
CA LEU A 521 -7.06 40.85 1.04
C LEU A 521 -5.67 41.27 0.56
N GLU A 522 -5.05 42.16 1.32
CA GLU A 522 -3.75 42.74 1.04
C GLU A 522 -2.91 42.76 2.33
N LYS A 523 -1.61 42.46 2.19
CA LYS A 523 -0.60 42.56 3.24
C LYS A 523 0.70 43.05 2.63
N ASP A 524 1.33 44.05 3.24
CA ASP A 524 2.58 44.66 2.76
C ASP A 524 2.53 45.11 1.28
N GLY A 525 1.38 45.67 0.86
CA GLY A 525 1.16 46.14 -0.52
C GLY A 525 0.96 45.02 -1.55
N LYS A 526 0.87 43.74 -1.11
CA LYS A 526 0.67 42.59 -1.97
C LYS A 526 -0.70 41.97 -1.71
N ARG A 527 -1.48 41.82 -2.79
CA ARG A 527 -2.75 41.11 -2.77
C ARG A 527 -2.53 39.63 -2.47
N PHE A 528 -3.44 39.02 -1.72
CA PHE A 528 -3.47 37.58 -1.54
C PHE A 528 -3.94 36.95 -2.85
N GLN A 529 -2.98 36.54 -3.68
CA GLN A 529 -3.21 35.94 -4.98
C GLN A 529 -2.38 34.67 -5.12
N PHE A 530 -2.98 33.62 -5.69
CA PHE A 530 -2.28 32.39 -6.04
C PHE A 530 -3.01 31.57 -7.12
N THR A 531 -2.34 30.55 -7.66
CA THR A 531 -2.94 29.61 -8.62
C THR A 531 -3.21 28.25 -7.97
N LEU A 532 -4.46 27.79 -8.04
CA LEU A 532 -4.87 26.44 -7.69
C LEU A 532 -4.86 25.56 -8.94
N ILE A 533 -4.11 24.46 -8.91
CA ILE A 533 -3.98 23.56 -10.06
C ILE A 533 -4.54 22.16 -9.79
N THR A 534 -5.03 21.48 -10.82
CA THR A 534 -5.32 20.04 -10.74
C THR A 534 -5.24 19.40 -12.12
N ASN A 535 -5.40 18.07 -12.18
CA ASN A 535 -5.32 17.34 -13.43
C ASN A 535 -6.67 17.32 -14.18
N SER A 536 -6.61 17.41 -15.52
CA SER A 536 -7.73 17.17 -16.41
C SER A 536 -8.13 15.68 -16.39
N GLY A 537 -9.35 15.39 -16.84
CA GLY A 537 -9.91 14.03 -16.83
C GLY A 537 -10.46 13.55 -15.48
N ASN A 538 -10.38 14.35 -14.42
CA ASN A 538 -11.01 14.05 -13.13
C ASN A 538 -12.07 15.10 -12.77
N ASP A 539 -13.33 14.82 -13.11
CA ASP A 539 -14.45 15.75 -12.92
C ASP A 539 -14.73 16.07 -11.45
N LEU A 540 -14.46 15.13 -10.52
CA LEU A 540 -14.59 15.37 -9.09
C LEU A 540 -13.60 16.45 -8.62
N ARG A 541 -12.33 16.36 -9.03
CA ARG A 541 -11.32 17.37 -8.69
C ARG A 541 -11.61 18.71 -9.37
N LYS A 542 -12.12 18.69 -10.60
CA LYS A 542 -12.59 19.91 -11.30
C LYS A 542 -13.72 20.61 -10.55
N ALA A 543 -14.70 19.86 -10.02
CA ALA A 543 -15.76 20.44 -9.20
C ALA A 543 -15.21 21.06 -7.91
N ILE A 544 -14.28 20.38 -7.23
CA ILE A 544 -13.60 20.91 -6.03
C ILE A 544 -12.81 22.19 -6.36
N LEU A 545 -12.13 22.24 -7.51
CA LEU A 545 -11.39 23.41 -8.00
C LEU A 545 -12.29 24.64 -8.05
N THR A 546 -13.47 24.51 -8.64
CA THR A 546 -14.46 25.60 -8.74
C THR A 546 -15.02 25.97 -7.37
N ILE A 547 -15.37 24.99 -6.53
CA ILE A 547 -15.91 25.24 -5.17
C ILE A 547 -14.87 25.98 -4.30
N ALA A 548 -13.61 25.56 -4.35
CA ALA A 548 -12.54 26.19 -3.58
C ALA A 548 -12.23 27.60 -4.07
N GLN A 549 -12.17 27.80 -5.39
CA GLN A 549 -12.01 29.13 -5.98
C GLN A 549 -13.12 30.09 -5.51
N ASP A 550 -14.38 29.66 -5.55
CA ASP A 550 -15.51 30.48 -5.11
C ASP A 550 -15.45 30.80 -3.62
N GLY A 551 -15.22 29.79 -2.76
CA GLY A 551 -15.13 29.97 -1.31
C GLY A 551 -14.03 30.96 -0.89
N TRP A 552 -12.85 30.87 -1.51
CA TRP A 552 -11.76 31.81 -1.24
C TRP A 552 -12.00 33.20 -1.82
N LYS A 553 -12.68 33.31 -2.97
CA LYS A 553 -13.06 34.61 -3.54
C LYS A 553 -14.03 35.37 -2.63
N GLN A 554 -14.97 34.69 -1.98
CA GLN A 554 -15.92 35.30 -1.05
C GLN A 554 -15.22 35.99 0.14
N ILE A 555 -14.13 35.41 0.64
CA ILE A 555 -13.30 36.00 1.71
C ILE A 555 -12.24 36.99 1.20
N GLY A 556 -12.26 37.34 -0.09
CA GLY A 556 -11.40 38.37 -0.68
C GLY A 556 -10.04 37.87 -1.17
N ILE A 557 -9.89 36.59 -1.49
CA ILE A 557 -8.64 36.02 -2.03
C ILE A 557 -8.75 35.83 -3.55
N ASP A 558 -7.71 36.22 -4.29
CA ASP A 558 -7.66 36.10 -5.75
C ASP A 558 -7.07 34.76 -6.20
N VAL A 559 -7.95 33.82 -6.54
CA VAL A 559 -7.53 32.46 -6.90
C VAL A 559 -7.72 32.24 -8.39
N ARG A 560 -6.60 32.03 -9.09
CA ARG A 560 -6.60 31.55 -10.48
C ARG A 560 -6.64 30.03 -10.49
N THR A 561 -7.20 29.45 -11.54
CA THR A 561 -7.33 28.00 -11.67
C THR A 561 -6.69 27.52 -12.96
N ASP A 562 -6.00 26.39 -12.91
CA ASP A 562 -5.42 25.74 -14.09
C ASP A 562 -5.69 24.23 -14.10
N LEU A 563 -6.01 23.70 -15.28
CA LEU A 563 -6.32 22.30 -15.53
C LEU A 563 -5.30 21.74 -16.52
N LEU A 564 -4.49 20.81 -16.03
CA LEU A 564 -3.34 20.29 -16.77
C LEU A 564 -3.51 18.81 -17.08
N GLU A 565 -3.01 18.37 -18.23
CA GLU A 565 -2.87 16.93 -18.51
C GLU A 565 -2.01 16.27 -17.42
N TRP A 566 -2.28 15.00 -17.06
CA TRP A 566 -1.69 14.33 -15.89
C TRP A 566 -0.16 14.31 -15.89
N ALA A 567 0.46 13.96 -17.03
CA ALA A 567 1.92 13.92 -17.12
C ALA A 567 2.51 15.33 -16.95
N VAL A 568 1.91 16.36 -17.55
CA VAL A 568 2.31 17.76 -17.35
C VAL A 568 2.10 18.19 -15.90
N PHE A 569 0.95 17.87 -15.31
CA PHE A 569 0.63 18.17 -13.91
C PHE A 569 1.70 17.59 -12.97
N ILE A 570 2.04 16.30 -13.10
CA ILE A 570 3.04 15.66 -12.26
C ILE A 570 4.45 16.14 -12.59
N GLN A 571 4.92 15.93 -13.82
CA GLN A 571 6.34 16.09 -14.17
C GLN A 571 6.78 17.55 -14.24
N GLU A 572 5.91 18.45 -14.72
CA GLU A 572 6.26 19.86 -14.93
C GLU A 572 5.89 20.75 -13.76
N ARG A 573 4.83 20.42 -13.00
CA ARG A 573 4.40 21.24 -11.84
C ARG A 573 4.78 20.60 -10.51
N VAL A 574 4.31 19.39 -10.24
CA VAL A 574 4.44 18.77 -8.91
C VAL A 574 5.88 18.34 -8.60
N ASP A 575 6.49 17.55 -9.49
CA ASP A 575 7.85 17.01 -9.31
C ASP A 575 8.89 18.13 -9.25
N LYS A 576 8.70 19.20 -10.02
CA LYS A 576 9.57 20.40 -10.00
C LYS A 576 9.25 21.37 -8.85
N ALA A 577 8.25 21.06 -8.02
CA ALA A 577 7.74 21.90 -6.94
C ALA A 577 7.31 23.32 -7.40
N ASP A 578 6.88 23.45 -8.66
CA ASP A 578 6.40 24.69 -9.27
C ASP A 578 4.87 24.77 -9.24
N PHE A 579 4.32 25.04 -8.05
CA PHE A 579 2.90 25.32 -7.85
C PHE A 579 2.70 26.13 -6.57
N ASP A 580 1.56 26.82 -6.45
CA ASP A 580 1.16 27.50 -5.23
C ASP A 580 0.30 26.59 -4.36
N ALA A 581 -0.82 26.12 -4.91
CA ALA A 581 -1.68 25.12 -4.30
C ALA A 581 -2.16 24.11 -5.36
N LEU A 582 -2.49 22.90 -4.94
CA LEU A 582 -2.98 21.84 -5.84
C LEU A 582 -4.11 21.03 -5.21
N ILE A 583 -4.99 20.45 -6.04
CA ILE A 583 -5.91 19.38 -5.62
C ILE A 583 -5.35 18.05 -6.11
N LEU A 584 -5.16 17.11 -5.18
CA LEU A 584 -4.68 15.77 -5.48
C LEU A 584 -5.27 14.78 -4.47
N GLY A 585 -4.91 13.50 -4.61
CA GLY A 585 -5.28 12.49 -3.64
C GLY A 585 -4.23 11.40 -3.55
N TRP A 586 -4.18 10.76 -2.39
CA TRP A 586 -3.32 9.62 -2.12
C TRP A 586 -4.16 8.34 -2.03
N SER A 587 -3.63 7.26 -2.61
CA SER A 587 -4.03 5.90 -2.26
C SER A 587 -3.09 5.42 -1.17
N MET A 588 -3.63 4.93 -0.06
CA MET A 588 -2.86 4.55 1.12
C MET A 588 -2.82 3.03 1.30
N GLY A 589 -1.74 2.53 1.89
CA GLY A 589 -1.71 1.19 2.45
C GLY A 589 -2.41 1.15 3.82
N ILE A 590 -2.56 -0.05 4.37
CA ILE A 590 -3.01 -0.26 5.76
C ILE A 590 -1.84 0.02 6.73
N GLU A 591 -0.62 -0.29 6.32
CA GLU A 591 0.57 -0.01 7.14
C GLU A 591 0.81 1.50 7.30
N PRO A 592 1.21 1.96 8.49
CA PRO A 592 1.33 3.38 8.80
C PRO A 592 2.66 4.01 8.35
N ASP A 593 3.42 3.38 7.45
CA ASP A 593 4.65 3.97 6.92
C ASP A 593 4.33 5.10 5.94
N LEU A 594 4.48 6.33 6.41
CA LEU A 594 4.26 7.53 5.61
C LEU A 594 5.54 8.29 5.27
N TYR A 595 6.71 7.65 5.36
CA TYR A 595 8.01 8.30 5.20
C TYR A 595 8.12 9.11 3.91
N GLN A 596 7.66 8.55 2.79
CA GLN A 596 7.81 9.19 1.48
C GLN A 596 6.99 10.49 1.35
N ILE A 597 5.86 10.57 2.03
CA ILE A 597 4.90 11.67 1.89
C ILE A 597 5.17 12.79 2.91
N TRP A 598 5.60 12.45 4.13
CA TRP A 598 5.64 13.42 5.23
C TRP A 598 7.02 13.68 5.83
N HIS A 599 8.02 12.83 5.62
CA HIS A 599 9.34 13.07 6.19
C HIS A 599 10.05 14.22 5.46
N SER A 600 10.75 15.09 6.21
CA SER A 600 11.39 16.30 5.68
C SER A 600 12.48 16.03 4.64
N SER A 601 13.13 14.86 4.71
CA SER A 601 14.12 14.40 3.71
C SER A 601 13.52 14.13 2.33
N GLN A 602 12.19 14.03 2.26
CA GLN A 602 11.43 13.76 1.03
C GLN A 602 10.84 15.02 0.41
N ALA A 603 11.22 16.20 0.91
CA ALA A 603 10.71 17.51 0.50
C ALA A 603 11.46 18.14 -0.69
N ASN A 604 12.35 17.43 -1.38
CA ASN A 604 13.05 17.95 -2.56
C ASN A 604 12.28 17.62 -3.85
N PRO A 605 12.61 18.26 -4.99
CA PRO A 605 12.03 17.90 -6.28
C PRO A 605 12.14 16.40 -6.59
N TYR A 606 11.17 15.86 -7.31
CA TYR A 606 11.02 14.44 -7.68
C TYR A 606 10.83 13.48 -6.49
N GLN A 607 10.35 13.99 -5.35
CA GLN A 607 9.99 13.20 -4.16
C GLN A 607 8.52 13.46 -3.77
N LEU A 608 7.95 12.63 -2.89
CA LEU A 608 6.50 12.61 -2.64
C LEU A 608 6.00 13.59 -1.57
N ASN A 609 6.89 14.26 -0.83
CA ASN A 609 6.49 15.38 0.04
C ASN A 609 6.37 16.67 -0.79
N PHE A 610 5.34 16.69 -1.64
CA PHE A 610 5.11 17.73 -2.64
C PHE A 610 5.02 19.13 -2.01
N VAL A 611 4.35 19.25 -0.87
CA VAL A 611 4.11 20.53 -0.19
C VAL A 611 5.30 21.05 0.60
N GLY A 612 6.33 20.23 0.80
CA GLY A 612 7.53 20.63 1.51
C GLY A 612 7.34 20.74 3.02
N PHE A 613 6.48 19.90 3.59
CA PHE A 613 6.26 19.83 5.02
C PHE A 613 7.55 19.43 5.75
N LYS A 614 7.91 20.14 6.81
CA LYS A 614 9.09 19.86 7.64
C LYS A 614 8.75 20.11 9.10
N ASN A 615 8.81 19.05 9.91
CA ASN A 615 8.62 19.14 11.35
C ASN A 615 9.50 18.08 12.03
N LYS A 616 10.34 18.50 12.98
CA LYS A 616 11.35 17.62 13.60
C LYS A 616 10.72 16.51 14.45
N GLU A 617 9.62 16.80 15.15
CA GLU A 617 8.90 15.80 15.94
C GLU A 617 8.19 14.79 15.02
N ALA A 618 7.59 15.28 13.92
CA ALA A 618 6.99 14.42 12.91
C ALA A 618 8.03 13.47 12.27
N ASP A 619 9.21 13.99 11.91
CA ASP A 619 10.29 13.18 11.35
C ASP A 619 10.71 12.04 12.28
N ASP A 620 10.88 12.34 13.57
CA ASP A 620 11.23 11.34 14.61
C ASP A 620 10.14 10.28 14.76
N LEU A 621 8.87 10.69 14.83
CA LEU A 621 7.72 9.78 14.91
C LEU A 621 7.62 8.87 13.69
N ILE A 622 7.80 9.41 12.48
CA ILE A 622 7.76 8.63 11.24
C ILE A 622 8.85 7.54 11.23
N ILE A 623 10.06 7.86 11.71
CA ILE A 623 11.14 6.88 11.82
C ILE A 623 10.78 5.80 12.85
N LYS A 624 10.28 6.19 14.03
CA LYS A 624 9.84 5.26 15.09
C LYS A 624 8.71 4.34 14.62
N ILE A 625 7.70 4.87 13.92
CA ILE A 625 6.58 4.08 13.37
C ILE A 625 7.10 2.96 12.46
N ARG A 626 8.10 3.24 11.62
CA ARG A 626 8.75 2.27 10.74
C ARG A 626 9.62 1.23 11.46
N GLN A 627 10.02 1.50 12.70
CA GLN A 627 10.93 0.66 13.46
C GLN A 627 10.23 -0.12 14.57
N GLU A 628 9.04 0.32 14.98
CA GLU A 628 8.25 -0.26 16.06
C GLU A 628 7.44 -1.49 15.62
N TYR A 629 7.57 -2.59 16.36
CA TYR A 629 6.85 -3.85 16.14
C TYR A 629 5.75 -4.08 17.20
N ASN A 630 5.72 -3.29 18.27
CA ASN A 630 4.60 -3.25 19.21
C ASN A 630 3.48 -2.38 18.64
N HIS A 631 2.38 -3.01 18.28
CA HIS A 631 1.23 -2.36 17.66
C HIS A 631 0.64 -1.22 18.49
N GLU A 632 0.46 -1.38 19.81
CA GLU A 632 -0.10 -0.32 20.68
C GLU A 632 0.78 0.93 20.71
N LYS A 633 2.10 0.75 20.84
CA LYS A 633 3.07 1.87 20.74
C LYS A 633 3.06 2.51 19.36
N GLN A 634 2.96 1.70 18.30
CA GLN A 634 2.89 2.20 16.93
C GLN A 634 1.64 3.06 16.72
N VAL A 635 0.49 2.65 17.26
CA VAL A 635 -0.77 3.43 17.27
C VAL A 635 -0.59 4.75 18.02
N GLU A 636 0.06 4.74 19.18
CA GLU A 636 0.36 5.97 19.94
C GLU A 636 1.19 6.97 19.11
N TYR A 637 2.26 6.50 18.47
CA TYR A 637 3.08 7.35 17.59
C TYR A 637 2.28 7.88 16.40
N CYS A 638 1.44 7.05 15.78
CA CYS A 638 0.57 7.46 14.68
C CYS A 638 -0.43 8.53 15.11
N HIS A 639 -1.03 8.38 16.30
CA HIS A 639 -1.98 9.36 16.83
C HIS A 639 -1.32 10.71 17.07
N ARG A 640 -0.11 10.72 17.63
CA ARG A 640 0.66 11.95 17.83
C ARG A 640 1.07 12.59 16.50
N LEU A 641 1.50 11.79 15.51
CA LEU A 641 1.83 12.29 14.18
C LEU A 641 0.60 12.90 13.49
N HIS A 642 -0.57 12.27 13.61
CA HIS A 642 -1.83 12.80 13.10
C HIS A 642 -2.17 14.15 13.76
N GLU A 643 -2.01 14.29 15.08
CA GLU A 643 -2.24 15.57 15.78
C GLU A 643 -1.33 16.69 15.26
N ILE A 644 -0.04 16.40 15.03
CA ILE A 644 0.91 17.37 14.48
C ILE A 644 0.47 17.80 13.08
N ILE A 645 0.19 16.84 12.18
CA ILE A 645 -0.20 17.14 10.80
C ILE A 645 -1.54 17.88 10.75
N ALA A 646 -2.51 17.50 11.58
CA ALA A 646 -3.79 18.18 11.68
C ALA A 646 -3.66 19.61 12.20
N THR A 647 -2.73 19.86 13.13
CA THR A 647 -2.47 21.20 13.68
C THR A 647 -1.72 22.08 12.69
N GLU A 648 -0.71 21.52 12.02
CA GLU A 648 0.10 22.24 11.04
C GLU A 648 -0.68 22.53 9.74
N GLN A 649 -1.76 21.81 9.43
CA GLN A 649 -2.55 21.99 8.20
C GLN A 649 -1.69 22.11 6.92
N PRO A 650 -0.72 21.23 6.65
CA PRO A 650 0.01 21.26 5.37
C PRO A 650 -0.95 21.04 4.18
N TYR A 651 -2.04 20.31 4.44
CA TYR A 651 -3.17 20.12 3.55
C TYR A 651 -4.48 20.63 4.18
N THR A 652 -5.40 21.09 3.34
CA THR A 652 -6.83 20.99 3.65
C THR A 652 -7.27 19.57 3.32
N PHE A 653 -7.39 18.73 4.35
CA PHE A 653 -7.97 17.39 4.21
C PHE A 653 -9.46 17.51 3.89
N LEU A 654 -9.88 16.99 2.75
CA LEU A 654 -11.27 17.06 2.31
C LEU A 654 -12.01 15.81 2.78
N TYR A 655 -11.90 14.74 1.99
CA TYR A 655 -12.68 13.53 2.20
C TYR A 655 -11.89 12.28 1.81
N VAL A 656 -12.31 11.16 2.37
CA VAL A 656 -12.08 9.82 1.82
C VAL A 656 -13.33 9.41 1.04
N THR A 657 -13.16 8.90 -0.18
CA THR A 657 -14.28 8.33 -0.95
C THR A 657 -14.69 7.00 -0.36
N ARG A 658 -15.96 6.62 -0.53
CA ARG A 658 -16.37 5.25 -0.28
C ARG A 658 -16.11 4.42 -1.52
N TRP A 659 -15.51 3.24 -1.39
CA TRP A 659 -15.60 2.23 -2.45
C TRP A 659 -17.05 1.75 -2.50
N THR A 660 -17.50 1.35 -3.68
CA THR A 660 -18.90 1.02 -3.93
C THR A 660 -19.01 -0.24 -4.76
N ALA A 661 -20.00 -1.07 -4.46
CA ALA A 661 -20.36 -2.20 -5.28
C ALA A 661 -21.87 -2.37 -5.30
N VAL A 662 -22.41 -2.82 -6.42
CA VAL A 662 -23.80 -3.24 -6.54
C VAL A 662 -23.81 -4.64 -7.12
N LEU A 663 -24.56 -5.53 -6.49
CA LEU A 663 -24.77 -6.89 -6.94
C LEU A 663 -26.27 -7.16 -7.05
N ASP A 664 -26.62 -8.15 -7.85
CA ASP A 664 -27.96 -8.74 -7.84
C ASP A 664 -28.25 -9.42 -6.48
N LYS A 665 -29.47 -9.30 -5.95
CA LYS A 665 -29.87 -9.96 -4.68
C LYS A 665 -29.82 -11.49 -4.73
N ARG A 666 -29.81 -12.09 -5.92
CA ARG A 666 -29.62 -13.53 -6.13
C ARG A 666 -28.23 -14.01 -5.77
N ILE A 667 -27.25 -13.12 -5.71
CA ILE A 667 -25.89 -13.45 -5.29
C ILE A 667 -25.85 -13.46 -3.75
N VAL A 668 -25.65 -14.64 -3.18
CA VAL A 668 -25.74 -14.89 -1.74
C VAL A 668 -24.58 -15.74 -1.26
N ILE A 669 -24.36 -15.78 0.04
CA ILE A 669 -23.41 -16.72 0.66
C ILE A 669 -24.14 -18.04 0.88
N LYS A 670 -23.55 -19.15 0.43
CA LYS A 670 -24.01 -20.51 0.73
C LYS A 670 -23.18 -21.10 1.86
N GLU A 671 -23.83 -21.59 2.91
CA GLU A 671 -23.20 -22.34 3.99
C GLU A 671 -23.96 -23.64 4.27
N ILE A 672 -23.33 -24.53 5.03
CA ILE A 672 -23.93 -25.77 5.51
C ILE A 672 -24.02 -25.65 7.03
N ASP A 673 -25.21 -25.83 7.59
CA ASP A 673 -25.42 -25.78 9.04
C ASP A 673 -24.89 -27.05 9.74
N SER A 674 -24.91 -27.06 11.08
CA SER A 674 -24.46 -28.22 11.87
C SER A 674 -25.27 -29.50 11.65
N LYS A 675 -26.44 -29.41 11.00
CA LYS A 675 -27.32 -30.53 10.65
C LYS A 675 -27.16 -30.97 9.20
N GLY A 676 -26.26 -30.35 8.43
CA GLY A 676 -26.01 -30.65 7.02
C GLY A 676 -26.96 -29.94 6.04
N ASN A 677 -27.83 -29.04 6.50
CA ASN A 677 -28.74 -28.32 5.62
C ASN A 677 -28.03 -27.13 4.96
N THR A 678 -28.34 -26.87 3.70
CA THR A 678 -27.88 -25.67 3.01
C THR A 678 -28.64 -24.46 3.53
N ILE A 679 -27.91 -23.44 3.97
CA ILE A 679 -28.44 -22.13 4.36
C ILE A 679 -27.88 -21.05 3.44
N TYR A 680 -28.71 -20.07 3.12
CA TYR A 680 -28.31 -18.90 2.32
C TYR A 680 -28.31 -17.67 3.21
N LYS A 681 -27.21 -16.90 3.15
CA LYS A 681 -27.03 -15.67 3.92
C LYS A 681 -26.82 -14.49 3.00
N LYS A 682 -27.25 -13.31 3.44
CA LYS A 682 -26.89 -12.05 2.80
C LYS A 682 -25.38 -11.88 2.82
N ILE A 683 -24.84 -11.23 1.80
CA ILE A 683 -23.46 -10.77 1.83
C ILE A 683 -23.38 -9.61 2.82
N THR A 684 -22.49 -9.73 3.79
CA THR A 684 -22.18 -8.65 4.74
C THR A 684 -20.72 -8.23 4.51
N PRO A 685 -20.47 -6.95 4.20
CA PRO A 685 -19.11 -6.43 4.17
C PRO A 685 -18.38 -6.69 5.49
N THR A 686 -17.08 -6.96 5.40
CA THR A 686 -16.20 -6.98 6.58
C THR A 686 -16.12 -5.59 7.22
N LYS A 687 -15.59 -5.45 8.46
CA LYS A 687 -15.41 -4.12 9.08
C LYS A 687 -14.52 -3.20 8.24
N THR A 688 -13.63 -3.80 7.47
CA THR A 688 -12.73 -3.14 6.53
C THR A 688 -13.45 -2.56 5.31
N GLY A 689 -14.71 -2.97 5.11
CA GLY A 689 -15.51 -2.71 3.93
C GLY A 689 -15.44 -3.83 2.89
N GLY A 690 -14.38 -4.65 2.81
CA GLY A 690 -14.31 -5.67 1.76
C GLY A 690 -15.55 -6.57 1.70
N TYR A 691 -16.28 -6.56 0.57
CA TYR A 691 -17.48 -7.39 0.36
C TYR A 691 -17.12 -8.77 -0.21
N THR A 692 -16.04 -8.87 -0.96
CA THR A 692 -15.56 -10.09 -1.63
C THR A 692 -14.80 -11.05 -0.71
N PHE A 693 -14.68 -10.77 0.60
CA PHE A 693 -13.92 -11.61 1.53
C PHE A 693 -14.39 -13.08 1.54
N HIS A 694 -15.70 -13.31 1.37
CA HIS A 694 -16.29 -14.65 1.30
C HIS A 694 -16.62 -15.09 -0.13
N PHE A 695 -15.92 -14.57 -1.15
CA PHE A 695 -16.24 -14.83 -2.55
C PHE A 695 -16.34 -16.32 -2.89
N ASN A 696 -15.46 -17.17 -2.33
CA ASN A 696 -15.48 -18.63 -2.56
C ASN A 696 -16.81 -19.28 -2.13
N LYS A 697 -17.49 -18.70 -1.14
CA LYS A 697 -18.79 -19.17 -0.65
C LYS A 697 -19.99 -18.60 -1.42
N TRP A 698 -19.78 -17.66 -2.34
CA TRP A 698 -20.89 -17.05 -3.07
C TRP A 698 -21.52 -18.01 -4.05
N ILE A 699 -22.85 -18.00 -4.14
CA ILE A 699 -23.62 -18.69 -5.16
C ILE A 699 -24.62 -17.71 -5.77
N LYS A 700 -25.05 -18.01 -6.99
CA LYS A 700 -26.14 -17.30 -7.65
C LYS A 700 -27.39 -18.16 -7.70
N LEU A 701 -28.47 -17.65 -7.11
CA LEU A 701 -29.78 -18.31 -7.13
C LEU A 701 -30.52 -18.05 -8.45
N SER A 702 -31.42 -18.94 -8.84
CA SER A 702 -32.26 -18.78 -10.03
C SER A 702 -33.33 -17.70 -9.86
N ALA A 703 -33.74 -17.43 -8.63
CA ALA A 703 -34.73 -16.40 -8.28
C ALA A 703 -34.27 -15.61 -7.03
N ALA A 704 -34.74 -14.38 -6.91
CA ALA A 704 -34.37 -13.52 -5.78
C ALA A 704 -34.87 -14.11 -4.45
N PRO A 705 -34.02 -14.23 -3.42
CA PRO A 705 -34.41 -14.79 -2.14
C PRO A 705 -35.22 -13.78 -1.30
N ASN A 706 -36.21 -14.29 -0.57
CA ASN A 706 -36.86 -13.56 0.53
C ASN A 706 -36.17 -13.94 1.84
N PHE A 707 -35.30 -13.07 2.33
CA PHE A 707 -34.63 -13.26 3.63
C PHE A 707 -35.59 -12.95 4.79
N ALA A 708 -35.45 -13.67 5.91
CA ALA A 708 -36.14 -13.35 7.14
C ALA A 708 -35.71 -11.97 7.68
N MET A 709 -36.55 -11.32 8.50
CA MET A 709 -36.32 -9.95 8.96
C MET A 709 -35.04 -9.78 9.80
N ASP A 710 -34.44 -10.84 10.35
CA ASP A 710 -33.26 -10.79 11.23
C ASP A 710 -32.09 -11.69 10.77
N GLY A 711 -31.94 -11.93 9.46
CA GLY A 711 -30.80 -12.67 8.89
C GLY A 711 -31.22 -13.84 8.03
#